data_AF-A0A521UFS5-F1
#
_entry.id   AF-A0A521UFS5-F1
#
_cell.length_a   1.000
_cell.length_b   1.000
_cell.length_c   1.000
_cell.angle_alpha   90.00
_cell.angle_beta   90.00
_cell.angle_gamma   90.00
#
_symmetry.space_group_name_H-M   'P 1'
#
loop_
_entity.id
_entity.type
_entity.pdbx_description
1 polymer ?
#
loop_
_entity_poly.entity_id
_entity_poly.type
_entity_poly.pdbx_seq_one_letter_code
_entity_poly.pdbx_strand_id
1 'polypeptide(L)'
;MRPILLGLLVASAFACEDSSPPATSPSDAAVDAPPIDAPSVDAPSEDVSTPVDAPPMEITAAPPRTCRPCRADAECGGDGSVCVAVDPMRAPGLRECRLACAVVGARCEAAVPATCRDDAAGNRVCTPDAAAGCVPMDSRRGAACPSSGCAGRYDRCVDLDATHPSAGRAGDVCLGACLTDADCEDGARRCRDVRAPGGALTRACIPDDRIGPDACGNGALGASGINAPCGGDAGVTCPSGLRCVTPSSPLLRGFCTLACTADSACGAGARCDTAQGVCVPDGCRCGFEPRDQVIDLALRADPSAAWDRCDLFFSAATLDAFGAFVTRDRFRLPVFDRVHRDWLAGARWARGLGPSIDDAGSTLSGAIRAAGGMRLTGEVDALPPPTPAPTAGGGSPLVDAVEAWATRGGASFERAPAVADAADVPMALQSAVARVLRSALAAADGRDRGLARFPSDEERAHLFKIAPHLVLPTNRADERPNFGDPEDLAVVLGELRLPTREAADLAATVESVDWRSFAGAMGASFDVDTPAGRVVIRDGAAHRYGAAEYRRTLLVIDLGGDDTYEAPVGANVDAAQPVSVAIDLGGDDTWGYPETPGALDTPETLVSDSDGRARIGGAVAASMSRTPRQGAGRLGVGLLYDLGGGSDRYRALRMAQGFGALGVGGLFDDGGDDRYAIESGGQGAAVVGIGVLVDGGGRDQYSAWAFSQGFGYVQGVGLLHDRAGDDVYESKVTPVIHPSPQSPMSNSSFTQGAGFGRRGDATPDRTNMSGGIGVLRDREGADRYTAGVFAQGTGYWGGMGLLLDGAGDDRYDARWYVQGAAAHFAYGALVDGGGRDLHNQDSTRENMTAGAGHDFSLGILLALGDGADSYRVPNLALGAGNANGAGIFADEGGDDTYDAAAVLSLGNAALESLTDPGRLSRPTAGIFLDRGGRDSFRQGTTTAVTPMNDRAWTQRIHPEAPSERGFGVDVSSTTQGLW
;
A
#
# COMPACT_ATOMS: atom_id res chain seq x y z
N MET A 1 -39.38 -34.68 -1.32
CA MET A 1 -38.64 -35.10 -0.10
C MET A 1 -37.17 -35.22 -0.47
N ARG A 2 -36.31 -34.56 0.31
CA ARG A 2 -34.86 -34.29 0.14
C ARG A 2 -34.48 -33.19 -0.89
N PRO A 3 -33.77 -32.13 -0.44
CA PRO A 3 -33.52 -30.91 -1.21
C PRO A 3 -32.13 -30.90 -1.89
N ILE A 4 -32.02 -30.12 -2.95
CA ILE A 4 -30.78 -29.73 -3.61
C ILE A 4 -30.38 -28.37 -3.01
N LEU A 5 -29.28 -28.33 -2.25
CA LEU A 5 -28.58 -27.10 -1.87
C LEU A 5 -27.78 -26.64 -3.09
N LEU A 6 -28.09 -25.45 -3.61
CA LEU A 6 -27.21 -24.71 -4.52
C LEU A 6 -26.78 -23.43 -3.77
N GLY A 7 -25.50 -23.35 -3.44
CA GLY A 7 -24.91 -22.19 -2.75
C GLY A 7 -24.77 -21.00 -3.70
N LEU A 8 -25.47 -19.91 -3.38
CA LEU A 8 -25.11 -18.57 -3.84
C LEU A 8 -24.01 -18.03 -2.91
N LEU A 9 -22.82 -17.79 -3.46
CA LEU A 9 -21.78 -16.96 -2.85
C LEU A 9 -21.61 -15.74 -3.76
N VAL A 10 -22.44 -14.73 -3.50
CA VAL A 10 -22.27 -13.36 -3.98
C VAL A 10 -21.60 -12.60 -2.84
N ALA A 11 -20.45 -11.99 -3.12
CA ALA A 11 -19.80 -11.05 -2.22
C ALA A 11 -20.72 -9.83 -2.04
N SER A 12 -21.56 -9.87 -1.01
CA SER A 12 -22.30 -8.71 -0.52
C SER A 12 -21.36 -7.89 0.36
N ALA A 13 -20.66 -6.93 -0.26
CA ALA A 13 -20.22 -5.74 0.44
C ALA A 13 -21.50 -5.02 0.92
N PHE A 14 -21.73 -4.99 2.23
CA PHE A 14 -22.82 -4.18 2.76
C PHE A 14 -22.54 -2.72 2.46
N ALA A 15 -23.57 -2.06 1.96
CA ALA A 15 -23.63 -0.62 1.76
C ALA A 15 -23.25 0.13 3.04
N CYS A 16 -22.76 1.35 2.89
CA CYS A 16 -22.89 2.37 3.93
C CYS A 16 -24.36 2.37 4.36
N GLU A 17 -24.66 2.00 5.62
CA GLU A 17 -26.01 2.20 6.16
C GLU A 17 -26.22 3.70 6.42
N ASP A 18 -26.43 4.45 5.34
CA ASP A 18 -27.01 5.79 5.40
C ASP A 18 -28.49 5.63 5.78
N SER A 19 -28.76 5.57 7.08
CA SER A 19 -30.13 5.81 7.54
C SER A 19 -30.51 7.25 7.20
N SER A 20 -31.45 7.39 6.27
CA SER A 20 -32.11 8.66 5.95
C SER A 20 -32.58 9.38 7.22
N PRO A 21 -32.63 10.74 7.24
CA PRO A 21 -32.87 11.50 8.46
C PRO A 21 -34.27 11.20 9.05
N PRO A 22 -34.45 11.21 10.38
CA PRO A 22 -35.64 10.65 11.00
C PRO A 22 -36.81 11.62 10.96
N ALA A 23 -37.96 11.14 10.50
CA ALA A 23 -39.25 11.61 10.98
C ALA A 23 -39.73 10.65 12.09
N THR A 24 -39.68 11.14 13.34
CA THR A 24 -40.50 10.77 14.53
C THR A 24 -40.55 9.30 14.97
N SER A 25 -39.89 9.01 16.11
CA SER A 25 -39.92 7.77 16.94
C SER A 25 -41.26 7.61 17.72
N PRO A 26 -41.59 6.46 18.39
CA PRO A 26 -40.87 5.86 19.54
C PRO A 26 -40.81 4.29 19.50
N SER A 27 -40.08 3.52 20.31
CA SER A 27 -39.76 3.60 21.75
C SER A 27 -38.66 2.60 22.20
N ASP A 28 -37.70 3.10 22.97
CA ASP A 28 -36.93 2.64 24.15
C ASP A 28 -36.96 1.20 24.69
N ALA A 29 -35.76 0.71 25.09
CA ALA A 29 -35.34 0.44 26.50
C ALA A 29 -33.95 -0.27 26.49
N ALA A 30 -32.80 0.40 26.73
CA ALA A 30 -32.23 0.87 28.00
C ALA A 30 -31.53 -0.21 28.88
N VAL A 31 -30.32 0.16 29.36
CA VAL A 31 -29.68 -0.08 30.69
C VAL A 31 -28.53 -1.11 30.69
N ASP A 32 -27.28 -0.94 31.16
CA ASP A 32 -26.54 0.05 31.98
C ASP A 32 -25.01 -0.17 31.80
N ALA A 33 -24.20 0.90 31.96
CA ALA A 33 -22.74 0.91 32.24
C ALA A 33 -22.49 0.62 33.76
N PRO A 34 -21.28 0.70 34.40
CA PRO A 34 -19.92 1.14 34.01
C PRO A 34 -18.84 0.23 34.67
N PRO A 35 -17.64 0.65 35.16
CA PRO A 35 -16.69 1.75 34.85
C PRO A 35 -15.27 1.23 34.49
N ILE A 36 -14.51 1.93 33.63
CA ILE A 36 -13.36 2.82 33.94
C ILE A 36 -12.29 2.19 34.86
N ASP A 37 -11.07 2.01 34.35
CA ASP A 37 -9.87 2.68 34.88
C ASP A 37 -8.63 2.39 34.01
N ALA A 38 -8.03 3.50 33.55
CA ALA A 38 -6.70 3.59 32.95
C ALA A 38 -5.62 3.38 34.05
N PRO A 39 -4.31 3.65 33.87
CA PRO A 39 -3.53 3.99 32.67
C PRO A 39 -2.14 3.30 32.63
N SER A 40 -1.37 3.60 31.56
CA SER A 40 0.09 3.91 31.52
C SER A 40 1.11 2.90 32.12
N VAL A 41 2.37 2.82 31.70
CA VAL A 41 3.35 3.86 31.40
C VAL A 41 4.49 3.27 30.53
N ASP A 42 5.20 4.16 29.87
CA ASP A 42 6.48 4.12 29.14
C ASP A 42 7.46 3.00 29.56
N ALA A 43 7.98 2.14 28.67
CA ALA A 43 9.17 2.30 27.78
C ALA A 43 10.43 2.70 28.58
N PRO A 44 11.72 2.33 28.25
CA PRO A 44 12.51 3.06 27.18
C PRO A 44 13.99 2.57 26.74
N SER A 45 14.60 2.93 25.51
CA SER A 45 15.98 2.98 24.70
C SER A 45 17.20 1.96 24.53
N GLU A 46 17.71 1.94 23.27
CA GLU A 46 19.10 1.75 22.73
C GLU A 46 19.57 0.30 22.46
N ASP A 47 19.99 -0.12 21.25
CA ASP A 47 21.15 0.38 20.48
C ASP A 47 21.12 0.03 18.96
N VAL A 48 21.72 0.87 18.11
CA VAL A 48 21.78 0.72 16.63
C VAL A 48 23.02 -0.06 16.20
N SER A 49 22.85 -1.11 15.39
CA SER A 49 23.96 -1.74 14.66
C SER A 49 23.58 -2.14 13.22
N THR A 50 24.52 -1.86 12.31
CA THR A 50 24.50 -2.14 10.86
C THR A 50 24.28 -3.62 10.53
N PRO A 51 23.50 -3.98 9.49
CA PRO A 51 23.36 -5.37 9.09
C PRO A 51 24.59 -5.82 8.31
N VAL A 52 25.38 -6.70 8.93
CA VAL A 52 26.40 -7.50 8.24
C VAL A 52 25.67 -8.67 7.57
N ASP A 53 25.87 -8.84 6.25
CA ASP A 53 25.45 -10.03 5.50
C ASP A 53 26.06 -11.28 6.16
N ALA A 54 25.26 -12.00 6.93
CA ALA A 54 25.61 -13.31 7.48
C ALA A 54 25.20 -14.41 6.48
N PRO A 55 26.03 -15.44 6.26
CA PRO A 55 25.63 -16.61 5.50
C PRO A 55 24.44 -17.31 6.18
N PRO A 56 23.60 -18.06 5.44
CA PRO A 56 22.47 -18.79 6.01
C PRO A 56 23.00 -19.75 7.07
N MET A 57 22.67 -19.46 8.33
CA MET A 57 23.01 -20.32 9.45
C MET A 57 22.20 -21.62 9.29
N GLU A 58 22.86 -22.77 9.25
CA GLU A 58 22.20 -24.06 9.42
C GLU A 58 21.42 -24.01 10.75
N ILE A 59 20.09 -24.06 10.65
CA ILE A 59 19.21 -24.20 11.81
C ILE A 59 19.51 -25.59 12.37
N THR A 60 20.39 -25.67 13.37
CA THR A 60 20.45 -26.85 14.23
C THR A 60 19.05 -27.07 14.78
N ALA A 61 18.44 -28.21 14.45
CA ALA A 61 17.05 -28.53 14.74
C ALA A 61 16.67 -28.13 16.18
N ALA A 62 15.88 -27.06 16.31
CA ALA A 62 15.30 -26.71 17.60
C ALA A 62 14.40 -27.88 18.06
N PRO A 63 14.36 -28.22 19.36
CA PRO A 63 13.49 -29.28 19.84
C PRO A 63 12.02 -28.98 19.45
N PRO A 64 11.20 -30.03 19.25
CA PRO A 64 9.77 -29.88 18.99
C PRO A 64 9.12 -29.06 20.10
N ARG A 65 8.40 -27.99 19.75
CA ARG A 65 7.72 -27.14 20.73
C ARG A 65 6.25 -27.05 20.39
N THR A 66 5.45 -27.79 21.16
CA THR A 66 4.01 -27.58 21.26
C THR A 66 3.74 -26.07 21.42
N CYS A 67 2.85 -25.49 20.60
CA CYS A 67 2.47 -24.07 20.56
C CYS A 67 3.33 -23.11 19.71
N ARG A 68 4.38 -23.59 19.03
CA ARG A 68 5.08 -22.77 18.03
C ARG A 68 4.21 -22.60 16.78
N PRO A 69 4.06 -21.41 16.20
CA PRO A 69 3.41 -21.25 14.90
C PRO A 69 4.05 -22.13 13.84
N CYS A 70 3.26 -22.64 12.91
CA CYS A 70 3.74 -23.47 11.80
C CYS A 70 2.80 -23.38 10.61
N ARG A 71 3.26 -23.89 9.46
CA ARG A 71 2.42 -24.06 8.27
C ARG A 71 2.41 -25.49 7.75
N ALA A 72 3.49 -26.23 7.98
CA ALA A 72 3.61 -27.63 7.61
C ALA A 72 4.29 -28.43 8.73
N ASP A 73 4.07 -29.73 8.75
CA ASP A 73 4.67 -30.65 9.73
C ASP A 73 6.20 -30.61 9.71
N ALA A 74 6.80 -30.35 8.54
CA ALA A 74 8.25 -30.19 8.39
C ALA A 74 8.82 -29.05 9.24
N GLU A 75 8.02 -28.03 9.51
CA GLU A 75 8.40 -26.90 10.35
C GLU A 75 8.31 -27.23 11.84
N CYS A 76 7.91 -28.44 12.23
CA CYS A 76 7.65 -28.80 13.63
C CYS A 76 8.73 -29.64 14.33
N GLY A 77 9.86 -29.92 13.67
CA GLY A 77 11.07 -30.43 14.33
C GLY A 77 11.48 -31.86 14.00
N GLY A 78 10.93 -32.49 12.94
CA GLY A 78 11.43 -33.76 12.39
C GLY A 78 11.25 -35.01 13.27
N ASP A 79 10.66 -34.87 14.45
CA ASP A 79 10.42 -35.90 15.47
C ASP A 79 9.02 -36.53 15.40
N GLY A 80 8.29 -36.25 14.31
CA GLY A 80 6.89 -36.65 14.14
C GLY A 80 5.88 -35.63 14.64
N SER A 81 6.32 -34.46 15.13
CA SER A 81 5.42 -33.34 15.42
C SER A 81 4.67 -32.88 14.16
N VAL A 82 3.39 -32.52 14.33
CA VAL A 82 2.51 -32.11 13.24
C VAL A 82 1.99 -30.69 13.46
N CYS A 83 1.69 -30.01 12.36
CA CYS A 83 1.20 -28.66 12.32
C CYS A 83 -0.33 -28.63 12.33
N VAL A 84 -0.94 -28.34 13.48
CA VAL A 84 -2.40 -28.42 13.64
C VAL A 84 -3.05 -27.05 13.58
N ALA A 85 -4.25 -26.96 12.98
CA ALA A 85 -5.05 -25.75 13.02
C ALA A 85 -5.47 -25.42 14.47
N VAL A 86 -5.37 -24.13 14.84
CA VAL A 86 -5.89 -23.59 16.09
C VAL A 86 -7.36 -23.22 15.88
N ASP A 87 -8.16 -23.26 16.95
CA ASP A 87 -9.59 -22.93 16.91
C ASP A 87 -9.84 -21.60 16.16
N PRO A 88 -10.60 -21.62 15.05
CA PRO A 88 -10.81 -20.46 14.18
C PRO A 88 -11.53 -19.30 14.88
N MET A 89 -12.22 -19.52 16.00
CA MET A 89 -12.81 -18.43 16.78
C MET A 89 -11.77 -17.58 17.54
N ARG A 90 -10.56 -18.11 17.74
CA ARG A 90 -9.49 -17.44 18.51
C ARG A 90 -8.41 -16.83 17.63
N ALA A 91 -8.15 -17.43 16.45
CA ALA A 91 -7.21 -16.92 15.45
C ALA A 91 -7.42 -17.65 14.10
N PRO A 92 -8.28 -17.14 13.20
CA PRO A 92 -8.52 -17.73 11.89
C PRO A 92 -7.20 -17.94 11.12
N GLY A 93 -6.99 -19.14 10.56
CA GLY A 93 -5.80 -19.46 9.76
C GLY A 93 -4.51 -19.70 10.54
N LEU A 94 -4.50 -19.55 11.87
CA LEU A 94 -3.30 -19.82 12.68
C LEU A 94 -3.16 -21.33 12.91
N ARG A 95 -1.96 -21.87 12.65
CA ARG A 95 -1.60 -23.26 12.96
C ARG A 95 -0.41 -23.29 13.91
N GLU A 96 -0.34 -24.33 14.73
CA GLU A 96 0.73 -24.51 15.70
C GLU A 96 1.26 -25.94 15.70
N CYS A 97 2.56 -26.09 15.93
CA CYS A 97 3.19 -27.37 16.11
C CYS A 97 2.63 -28.06 17.34
N ARG A 98 2.38 -29.37 17.21
CA ARG A 98 2.05 -30.25 18.31
C ARG A 98 2.96 -31.47 18.26
N LEU A 99 3.56 -31.78 19.41
CA LEU A 99 4.31 -33.01 19.61
C LEU A 99 3.39 -34.22 19.41
N ALA A 100 3.83 -35.22 18.64
CA ALA A 100 3.10 -36.48 18.52
C ALA A 100 3.14 -37.27 19.84
N CYS A 101 2.09 -38.04 20.12
CA CYS A 101 1.99 -38.82 21.35
C CYS A 101 1.33 -40.18 21.13
N ALA A 102 1.67 -41.15 21.98
CA ALA A 102 1.23 -42.53 21.78
C ALA A 102 -0.10 -42.87 22.48
N VAL A 103 -0.35 -42.32 23.68
CA VAL A 103 -1.42 -42.76 24.60
C VAL A 103 -2.31 -41.58 24.99
N VAL A 104 -3.56 -41.59 24.52
CA VAL A 104 -4.57 -40.57 24.86
C VAL A 104 -4.76 -40.50 26.39
N GLY A 105 -4.76 -39.28 26.93
CA GLY A 105 -4.86 -39.01 28.37
C GLY A 105 -3.53 -39.03 29.13
N ALA A 106 -2.42 -39.43 28.50
CA ALA A 106 -1.09 -39.30 29.11
C ALA A 106 -0.61 -37.84 29.10
N ARG A 107 0.12 -37.44 30.15
CA ARG A 107 0.83 -36.16 30.17
C ARG A 107 1.97 -36.19 29.16
N CYS A 108 2.13 -35.10 28.42
CA CYS A 108 3.23 -34.89 27.50
C CYS A 108 4.38 -34.14 28.16
N GLU A 109 5.60 -34.47 27.76
CA GLU A 109 6.80 -33.69 28.08
C GLU A 109 6.90 -32.54 27.06
N ALA A 110 6.17 -31.46 27.33
CA ALA A 110 6.12 -30.27 26.49
C ALA A 110 6.43 -29.01 27.32
N ALA A 111 6.82 -27.92 26.63
CA ALA A 111 7.13 -26.63 27.26
C ALA A 111 5.94 -26.02 28.01
N VAL A 112 4.71 -26.44 27.67
CA VAL A 112 3.49 -26.10 28.40
C VAL A 112 2.80 -27.37 28.88
N PRO A 113 2.08 -27.35 30.02
CA PRO A 113 1.26 -28.47 30.45
C PRO A 113 0.32 -28.94 29.34
N ALA A 114 0.53 -30.16 28.86
CA ALA A 114 -0.20 -30.74 27.75
C ALA A 114 -0.54 -32.20 28.02
N THR A 115 -1.69 -32.61 27.51
CA THR A 115 -2.19 -33.98 27.57
C THR A 115 -2.38 -34.50 26.15
N CYS A 116 -2.02 -35.75 25.91
CA CYS A 116 -2.21 -36.42 24.63
C CYS A 116 -3.70 -36.56 24.28
N ARG A 117 -4.11 -36.06 23.12
CA ARG A 117 -5.49 -36.10 22.61
C ARG A 117 -5.48 -36.29 21.10
N ASP A 118 -6.60 -36.76 20.55
CA ASP A 118 -6.81 -36.77 19.10
C ASP A 118 -7.20 -35.35 18.65
N ASP A 119 -6.56 -34.85 17.58
CA ASP A 119 -6.96 -33.61 16.91
C ASP A 119 -8.16 -33.82 15.97
N ALA A 120 -8.62 -32.76 15.31
CA ALA A 120 -9.75 -32.81 14.38
C ALA A 120 -9.49 -33.68 13.14
N ALA A 121 -8.22 -33.94 12.80
CA ALA A 121 -7.81 -34.82 11.70
C ALA A 121 -7.53 -36.26 12.16
N GLY A 122 -7.69 -36.56 13.46
CA GLY A 122 -7.46 -37.87 14.05
C GLY A 122 -5.99 -38.17 14.39
N ASN A 123 -5.12 -37.16 14.37
CA ASN A 123 -3.73 -37.31 14.81
C ASN A 123 -3.66 -37.30 16.34
N ARG A 124 -2.87 -38.20 16.93
CA ARG A 124 -2.59 -38.18 18.37
C ARG A 124 -1.49 -37.19 18.69
N VAL A 125 -1.87 -36.09 19.31
CA VAL A 125 -0.99 -34.95 19.55
C VAL A 125 -1.10 -34.42 20.97
N CYS A 126 -0.01 -33.86 21.46
CA CYS A 126 0.07 -33.20 22.75
C CYS A 126 -0.69 -31.88 22.71
N THR A 127 -1.90 -31.90 23.27
CA THR A 127 -2.79 -30.73 23.30
C THR A 127 -2.65 -30.01 24.64
N PRO A 128 -2.39 -28.69 24.66
CA PRO A 128 -2.30 -27.92 25.89
C PRO A 128 -3.55 -28.06 26.76
N ASP A 129 -3.37 -28.17 28.07
CA ASP A 129 -4.47 -28.24 29.01
C ASP A 129 -5.24 -26.91 29.03
N ALA A 130 -6.57 -26.97 29.15
CA ALA A 130 -7.44 -25.80 28.99
C ALA A 130 -7.12 -24.63 29.94
N ALA A 131 -6.52 -24.91 31.11
CA ALA A 131 -6.11 -23.91 32.09
C ALA A 131 -4.77 -23.22 31.76
N ALA A 132 -3.91 -23.86 30.96
CA ALA A 132 -2.60 -23.32 30.56
C ALA A 132 -2.62 -22.73 29.15
N GLY A 133 -3.32 -23.38 28.21
CA GLY A 133 -3.34 -22.99 26.80
C GLY A 133 -1.93 -22.91 26.18
N CYS A 134 -1.81 -22.25 25.04
CA CYS A 134 -0.51 -21.93 24.43
C CYS A 134 0.11 -20.63 24.89
N VAL A 135 -0.56 -19.93 25.78
CA VAL A 135 -0.12 -18.64 26.31
C VAL A 135 -0.21 -18.72 27.83
N PRO A 136 0.81 -19.32 28.48
CA PRO A 136 0.91 -19.32 29.94
C PRO A 136 0.85 -17.90 30.49
N MET A 137 0.30 -17.72 31.70
CA MET A 137 0.12 -16.40 32.32
C MET A 137 1.43 -15.62 32.48
N ASP A 138 2.51 -16.32 32.77
CA ASP A 138 3.87 -15.82 33.01
C ASP A 138 4.72 -15.69 31.73
N SER A 139 4.21 -16.15 30.58
CA SER A 139 4.87 -16.07 29.27
C SER A 139 3.91 -15.48 28.23
N ARG A 140 3.27 -14.36 28.57
CA ARG A 140 2.44 -13.58 27.62
C ARG A 140 3.32 -12.63 26.82
N ARG A 141 2.84 -12.19 25.66
CA ARG A 141 3.47 -11.13 24.87
C ARG A 141 3.83 -9.94 25.75
N GLY A 142 5.10 -9.53 25.74
CA GLY A 142 5.60 -8.38 26.48
C GLY A 142 5.67 -8.57 28.00
N ALA A 143 5.34 -9.75 28.52
CA ALA A 143 5.53 -10.05 29.94
C ALA A 143 7.03 -10.14 30.25
N ALA A 144 7.43 -9.71 31.46
CA ALA A 144 8.82 -9.85 31.90
C ALA A 144 9.24 -11.33 31.89
N CYS A 145 10.46 -11.60 31.44
CA CYS A 145 10.96 -12.97 31.39
C CYS A 145 10.96 -13.62 32.78
N PRO A 146 10.28 -14.75 32.97
CA PRO A 146 10.34 -15.48 34.23
C PRO A 146 11.73 -16.10 34.39
N SER A 147 12.15 -16.33 35.64
CA SER A 147 13.45 -16.97 35.93
C SER A 147 13.58 -18.39 35.37
N SER A 148 12.45 -19.05 35.07
CA SER A 148 12.37 -20.34 34.40
C SER A 148 12.52 -20.26 32.86
N GLY A 149 12.57 -19.06 32.29
CA GLY A 149 12.52 -18.81 30.85
C GLY A 149 11.09 -18.80 30.30
N CYS A 150 10.88 -18.06 29.21
CA CYS A 150 9.58 -17.96 28.55
C CYS A 150 9.16 -19.29 27.90
N ALA A 151 7.86 -19.55 27.84
CA ALA A 151 7.28 -20.79 27.33
C ALA A 151 6.04 -20.57 26.45
N GLY A 152 5.62 -21.61 25.73
CA GLY A 152 4.44 -21.58 24.87
C GLY A 152 4.66 -20.82 23.57
N ARG A 153 3.68 -20.01 23.16
CA ARG A 153 3.72 -19.20 21.93
C ARG A 153 4.79 -18.10 22.01
N TYR A 154 5.00 -17.53 23.18
CA TYR A 154 5.94 -16.44 23.41
C TYR A 154 7.22 -16.95 24.08
N ASP A 155 7.87 -17.95 23.48
CA ASP A 155 9.01 -18.67 24.07
C ASP A 155 10.38 -17.99 23.90
N ARG A 156 10.41 -16.75 23.38
CA ARG A 156 11.64 -15.97 23.25
C ARG A 156 11.71 -14.96 24.36
N CYS A 157 12.63 -15.18 25.29
CA CYS A 157 13.07 -14.11 26.16
C CYS A 157 14.05 -13.24 25.38
N VAL A 158 13.65 -12.01 25.08
CA VAL A 158 14.47 -11.05 24.36
C VAL A 158 14.73 -9.86 25.25
N ASP A 159 15.95 -9.34 25.18
CA ASP A 159 16.26 -8.01 25.68
C ASP A 159 15.81 -7.04 24.59
N LEU A 160 14.66 -6.39 24.81
CA LEU A 160 14.31 -5.26 23.98
C LEU A 160 15.25 -4.11 24.38
N ASP A 161 16.42 -4.09 23.73
CA ASP A 161 17.27 -2.92 23.51
C ASP A 161 16.32 -1.77 23.15
N ALA A 162 16.36 -0.72 23.93
CA ALA A 162 15.08 -0.18 24.28
C ALA A 162 14.52 0.89 23.30
N THR A 163 15.09 0.94 22.09
CA THR A 163 14.51 1.63 20.94
C THR A 163 13.13 1.10 20.53
N HIS A 164 12.59 0.07 21.19
CA HIS A 164 11.20 -0.39 21.07
C HIS A 164 10.34 -0.03 22.30
N PRO A 165 9.62 1.11 22.30
CA PRO A 165 8.80 1.56 23.43
C PRO A 165 7.49 0.79 23.65
N SER A 166 7.24 -0.26 22.87
CA SER A 166 5.90 -0.73 22.55
C SER A 166 5.27 -1.65 23.61
N ALA A 167 6.00 -2.06 24.65
CA ALA A 167 5.49 -2.95 25.71
C ALA A 167 5.24 -2.30 27.09
N GLY A 168 5.51 -0.99 27.26
CA GLY A 168 5.40 -0.35 28.59
C GLY A 168 6.45 -0.82 29.61
N ARG A 169 7.47 -1.57 29.16
CA ARG A 169 8.69 -1.93 29.92
C ARG A 169 9.86 -2.10 28.96
N ALA A 170 11.02 -1.59 29.34
CA ALA A 170 12.31 -1.97 28.76
C ALA A 170 12.90 -3.18 29.51
N GLY A 171 13.79 -3.92 28.84
CA GLY A 171 14.48 -5.09 29.36
C GLY A 171 13.88 -6.42 28.90
N ASP A 172 14.22 -7.48 29.64
CA ASP A 172 13.91 -8.88 29.29
C ASP A 172 12.40 -9.17 29.23
N VAL A 173 11.85 -9.37 28.03
CA VAL A 173 10.43 -9.69 27.79
C VAL A 173 10.21 -10.94 26.93
N CYS A 174 9.05 -11.58 27.11
CA CYS A 174 8.62 -12.73 26.33
C CYS A 174 7.94 -12.30 25.01
N LEU A 175 8.50 -12.70 23.88
CA LEU A 175 7.96 -12.52 22.53
C LEU A 175 7.84 -13.84 21.77
N GLY A 176 7.09 -13.81 20.66
CA GLY A 176 6.89 -14.97 19.80
C GLY A 176 8.11 -15.20 18.92
N ALA A 177 8.57 -16.45 18.80
CA ALA A 177 9.57 -16.80 17.80
C ALA A 177 9.00 -16.66 16.39
N CYS A 178 9.85 -16.26 15.45
CA CYS A 178 9.48 -16.18 14.04
C CYS A 178 10.65 -16.48 13.13
N LEU A 179 10.34 -16.85 11.89
CA LEU A 179 11.28 -16.97 10.78
C LEU A 179 11.07 -15.84 9.77
N THR A 180 9.81 -15.42 9.59
CA THR A 180 9.31 -14.41 8.65
C THR A 180 8.21 -13.55 9.28
N ASP A 181 7.96 -12.37 8.72
CA ASP A 181 6.87 -11.46 9.15
C ASP A 181 5.51 -12.17 9.18
N ALA A 182 5.29 -13.12 8.27
CA ALA A 182 4.09 -13.94 8.20
C ALA A 182 3.86 -14.88 9.40
N ASP A 183 4.87 -15.13 10.23
CA ASP A 183 4.72 -15.91 11.48
C ASP A 183 4.17 -15.05 12.62
N CYS A 184 4.15 -13.73 12.42
CA CYS A 184 3.73 -12.78 13.43
C CYS A 184 2.22 -12.52 13.38
N GLU A 185 1.64 -12.38 14.56
CA GLU A 185 0.23 -12.03 14.76
C GLU A 185 0.07 -10.50 14.84
N ASP A 186 -1.18 -10.05 14.74
CA ASP A 186 -1.54 -8.62 14.70
C ASP A 186 -0.90 -7.83 15.86
N GLY A 187 -0.51 -6.59 15.57
CA GLY A 187 0.18 -5.71 16.51
C GLY A 187 1.65 -6.03 16.80
N ALA A 188 2.25 -7.07 16.21
CA ALA A 188 3.69 -7.32 16.28
C ALA A 188 4.27 -7.85 14.98
N ARG A 189 4.03 -7.13 13.89
CA ARG A 189 3.99 -7.67 12.52
C ARG A 189 5.36 -7.92 11.90
N ARG A 190 6.44 -7.58 12.62
CA ARG A 190 7.81 -7.58 12.11
C ARG A 190 8.64 -8.63 12.79
N CYS A 191 9.17 -9.55 12.00
CA CYS A 191 10.09 -10.56 12.45
C CYS A 191 11.53 -10.05 12.34
N ARG A 192 12.17 -9.79 13.48
CA ARG A 192 13.50 -9.17 13.55
C ARG A 192 14.46 -9.99 14.36
N ASP A 193 15.74 -9.86 14.03
CA ASP A 193 16.82 -10.34 14.88
C ASP A 193 16.99 -9.35 16.05
N VAL A 194 16.85 -9.86 17.27
CA VAL A 194 16.92 -9.11 18.52
C VAL A 194 17.84 -9.83 19.52
N ARG A 195 18.40 -9.08 20.47
CA ARG A 195 19.29 -9.66 21.49
C ARG A 195 18.47 -10.45 22.51
N ALA A 196 19.01 -11.57 22.96
CA ALA A 196 18.55 -12.30 24.14
C ALA A 196 19.40 -11.90 25.36
N PRO A 197 18.92 -12.13 26.60
CA PRO A 197 19.71 -11.88 27.81
C PRO A 197 21.06 -12.63 27.73
N GLY A 198 22.17 -11.90 27.73
CA GLY A 198 23.51 -12.44 27.51
C GLY A 198 24.10 -12.21 26.11
N GLY A 199 23.39 -11.50 25.22
CA GLY A 199 23.93 -10.90 24.00
C GLY A 199 23.86 -11.75 22.73
N ALA A 200 23.33 -12.97 22.78
CA ALA A 200 23.09 -13.79 21.60
C ALA A 200 21.91 -13.23 20.78
N LEU A 201 22.00 -13.27 19.45
CA LEU A 201 20.87 -12.88 18.58
C LEU A 201 19.85 -14.01 18.49
N THR A 202 18.58 -13.66 18.56
CA THR A 202 17.43 -14.54 18.32
C THR A 202 16.38 -13.79 17.51
N ARG A 203 15.53 -14.53 16.78
CA ARG A 203 14.51 -13.91 15.94
C ARG A 203 13.14 -13.94 16.62
N ALA A 204 12.50 -12.78 16.72
CA ALA A 204 11.22 -12.62 17.40
C ALA A 204 10.29 -11.62 16.68
N CYS A 205 8.98 -11.79 16.90
CA CYS A 205 7.94 -10.87 16.46
C CYS A 205 7.92 -9.63 17.35
N ILE A 206 8.29 -8.50 16.79
CA ILE A 206 8.47 -7.26 17.53
C ILE A 206 7.19 -6.44 17.52
N PRO A 207 6.71 -5.93 18.67
CA PRO A 207 5.51 -5.14 18.72
C PRO A 207 5.67 -3.81 17.97
N ASP A 208 4.61 -3.37 17.30
CA ASP A 208 4.61 -2.16 16.48
C ASP A 208 5.01 -0.91 17.29
N ASP A 209 5.76 0.00 16.67
CA ASP A 209 6.28 1.19 17.33
C ASP A 209 5.19 2.17 17.78
N ARG A 210 5.46 2.86 18.88
CA ARG A 210 4.74 4.11 19.18
C ARG A 210 5.30 5.21 18.30
N ILE A 211 4.43 6.11 17.88
CA ILE A 211 4.76 7.21 16.97
C ILE A 211 4.06 8.49 17.43
N GLY A 212 4.50 9.63 16.90
CA GLY A 212 3.90 10.93 17.23
C GLY A 212 3.83 11.16 18.75
N PRO A 213 2.77 11.81 19.24
CA PRO A 213 2.56 12.10 20.67
C PRO A 213 2.67 10.86 21.59
N ASP A 214 2.24 9.68 21.13
CA ASP A 214 2.30 8.44 21.91
C ASP A 214 3.75 7.97 22.19
N ALA A 215 4.72 8.43 21.41
CA ALA A 215 6.14 8.14 21.59
C ALA A 215 6.88 9.17 22.46
N CYS A 216 6.21 10.25 22.88
CA CYS A 216 6.83 11.28 23.71
C CYS A 216 7.01 10.77 25.15
N GLY A 217 8.18 11.01 25.75
CA GLY A 217 8.54 10.55 27.11
C GLY A 217 8.68 9.05 27.24
N ASN A 218 9.01 8.36 26.13
CA ASN A 218 9.05 6.91 26.02
C ASN A 218 10.43 6.31 25.60
N GLY A 219 11.57 7.04 25.66
CA GLY A 219 12.91 6.56 25.19
C GLY A 219 14.00 6.51 26.29
N ALA A 220 14.92 5.53 26.38
CA ALA A 220 15.58 5.06 27.63
C ALA A 220 16.27 6.08 28.46
N LEU A 221 16.34 5.68 29.73
CA LEU A 221 17.49 5.80 30.59
C LEU A 221 18.73 5.07 30.00
N GLY A 222 19.17 5.47 28.80
CA GLY A 222 20.30 4.92 28.04
C GLY A 222 21.48 5.89 28.03
N ALA A 223 22.46 5.67 27.15
CA ALA A 223 23.68 6.48 27.09
C ALA A 223 23.43 7.94 26.67
N SER A 224 22.37 8.21 25.88
CA SER A 224 21.90 9.58 25.59
C SER A 224 20.89 10.10 26.61
N GLY A 225 20.04 9.22 27.16
CA GLY A 225 18.96 9.53 28.08
C GLY A 225 17.88 10.49 27.55
N ILE A 226 17.90 10.84 26.25
CA ILE A 226 16.91 11.71 25.62
C ILE A 226 15.60 10.94 25.44
N ASN A 227 14.48 11.64 25.64
CA ASN A 227 13.12 11.09 25.62
C ASN A 227 12.75 10.21 26.83
N ALA A 228 13.61 10.09 27.85
CA ALA A 228 13.30 9.32 29.05
C ALA A 228 12.22 9.96 29.90
N PRO A 229 11.26 9.19 30.44
CA PRO A 229 10.18 9.76 31.22
C PRO A 229 10.74 10.48 32.44
N CYS A 230 10.22 11.67 32.74
CA CYS A 230 10.63 12.45 33.89
C CYS A 230 9.53 13.41 34.37
N GLY A 231 9.63 13.84 35.63
CA GLY A 231 8.65 14.75 36.24
C GLY A 231 7.28 14.10 36.45
N GLY A 232 6.35 14.83 37.09
CA GLY A 232 4.98 14.37 37.33
C GLY A 232 4.86 12.97 37.96
N ASP A 233 3.85 12.21 37.53
CA ASP A 233 3.50 10.86 38.01
C ASP A 233 4.56 9.79 37.75
N ALA A 234 5.55 10.05 36.88
CA ALA A 234 6.65 9.11 36.65
C ALA A 234 7.56 9.00 37.89
N GLY A 235 7.72 10.08 38.67
CA GLY A 235 8.61 10.12 39.84
C GLY A 235 10.09 9.88 39.52
N VAL A 236 10.46 9.84 38.24
CA VAL A 236 11.83 9.57 37.76
C VAL A 236 12.61 10.87 37.63
N THR A 237 13.82 10.89 38.18
CA THR A 237 14.78 12.00 37.99
C THR A 237 15.65 11.68 36.79
N CYS A 238 15.86 12.66 35.91
CA CYS A 238 16.74 12.47 34.76
C CYS A 238 18.17 12.08 35.18
N PRO A 239 18.86 11.26 34.38
CA PRO A 239 20.28 10.97 34.58
C PRO A 239 21.15 12.23 34.63
N SER A 240 22.32 12.14 35.27
CA SER A 240 23.25 13.26 35.43
C SER A 240 23.63 13.88 34.07
N GLY A 241 23.43 15.19 33.91
CA GLY A 241 23.72 15.94 32.68
C GLY A 241 22.49 16.22 31.80
N LEU A 242 21.35 15.58 32.11
CA LEU A 242 20.08 15.80 31.43
C LEU A 242 19.14 16.66 32.27
N ARG A 243 18.27 17.41 31.61
CA ARG A 243 17.20 18.19 32.25
C ARG A 243 15.85 17.60 31.90
N CYS A 244 14.93 17.66 32.85
CA CYS A 244 13.55 17.30 32.62
C CYS A 244 12.79 18.47 31.99
N VAL A 245 12.08 18.22 30.90
CA VAL A 245 11.13 19.14 30.30
C VAL A 245 9.73 18.60 30.51
N THR A 246 8.83 19.46 31.01
CA THR A 246 7.40 19.17 31.11
C THR A 246 6.69 19.98 30.03
N PRO A 247 6.19 19.33 28.95
CA PRO A 247 5.48 20.03 27.89
C PRO A 247 4.22 20.74 28.42
N SER A 248 3.80 21.79 27.72
CA SER A 248 2.56 22.49 28.04
C SER A 248 1.31 21.72 27.62
N SER A 249 1.41 20.89 26.59
CA SER A 249 0.31 20.04 26.12
C SER A 249 0.14 18.85 27.06
N PRO A 250 -1.07 18.59 27.60
CA PRO A 250 -1.31 17.47 28.51
C PRO A 250 -1.25 16.10 27.80
N LEU A 251 -1.24 16.08 26.47
CA LEU A 251 -1.10 14.86 25.67
C LEU A 251 0.35 14.35 25.61
N LEU A 252 1.32 15.21 25.93
CA LEU A 252 2.73 14.86 25.92
C LEU A 252 3.23 14.57 27.33
N ARG A 253 4.10 13.56 27.44
CA ARG A 253 4.73 13.20 28.70
C ARG A 253 5.99 14.02 28.93
N GLY A 254 6.32 14.24 30.19
CA GLY A 254 7.58 14.85 30.58
C GLY A 254 8.76 13.98 30.13
N PHE A 255 9.79 14.59 29.56
CA PHE A 255 10.92 13.87 29.00
C PHE A 255 12.28 14.50 29.32
N CYS A 256 13.29 13.65 29.47
CA CYS A 256 14.68 14.06 29.66
C CYS A 256 15.27 14.53 28.34
N THR A 257 16.07 15.59 28.40
CA THR A 257 16.69 16.21 27.23
C THR A 257 18.06 16.83 27.54
N LEU A 258 18.82 17.10 26.48
CA LEU A 258 20.07 17.86 26.50
C LEU A 258 19.84 19.32 26.08
N ALA A 259 20.78 20.18 26.47
CA ALA A 259 20.88 21.51 25.89
C ALA A 259 21.48 21.43 24.48
N CYS A 260 20.98 22.24 23.55
CA CYS A 260 21.43 22.26 22.17
C CYS A 260 21.41 23.66 21.57
N THR A 261 22.12 23.82 20.46
CA THR A 261 22.07 25.01 19.60
C THR A 261 21.86 24.65 18.12
N ALA A 262 21.92 23.37 17.78
CA ALA A 262 21.69 22.82 16.45
C ALA A 262 21.30 21.33 16.56
N ASP A 263 20.65 20.80 15.52
CA ASP A 263 20.17 19.41 15.48
C ASP A 263 21.30 18.37 15.65
N SER A 264 22.51 18.68 15.18
CA SER A 264 23.68 17.79 15.32
C SER A 264 24.05 17.48 16.77
N ALA A 265 23.54 18.25 17.75
CA ALA A 265 23.76 18.02 19.18
C ALA A 265 22.78 17.01 19.80
N CYS A 266 21.70 16.63 19.09
CA CYS A 266 20.58 15.89 19.65
C CYS A 266 20.58 14.38 19.34
N GLY A 267 21.47 13.92 18.47
CA GLY A 267 21.48 12.52 18.03
C GLY A 267 20.31 12.17 17.13
N ALA A 268 20.13 10.88 16.84
CA ALA A 268 19.03 10.38 16.01
C ALA A 268 17.71 10.38 16.79
N GLY A 269 16.60 10.74 16.12
CA GLY A 269 15.25 10.72 16.72
C GLY A 269 14.90 11.94 17.57
N ALA A 270 15.73 12.99 17.55
CA ALA A 270 15.46 14.27 18.21
C ALA A 270 16.05 15.44 17.42
N ARG A 271 15.41 16.62 17.50
CA ARG A 271 15.84 17.86 16.85
C ARG A 271 15.94 18.99 17.86
N CYS A 272 16.84 19.93 17.62
CA CYS A 272 17.01 21.07 18.50
C CYS A 272 15.87 22.08 18.30
N ASP A 273 15.10 22.33 19.35
CA ASP A 273 14.34 23.57 19.43
C ASP A 273 15.31 24.68 19.86
N THR A 274 15.76 25.48 18.90
CA THR A 274 16.73 26.55 19.12
C THR A 274 16.17 27.70 19.96
N ALA A 275 14.85 27.89 20.01
CA ALA A 275 14.23 28.93 20.81
C ALA A 275 14.30 28.58 22.31
N GLN A 276 14.09 27.31 22.65
CA GLN A 276 14.17 26.81 24.02
C GLN A 276 15.55 26.21 24.37
N GLY A 277 16.40 25.99 23.37
CA GLY A 277 17.72 25.37 23.46
C GLY A 277 17.67 23.91 23.93
N VAL A 278 16.60 23.17 23.64
CA VAL A 278 16.39 21.76 24.07
C VAL A 278 16.36 20.81 22.89
N CYS A 279 16.88 19.60 23.06
CA CYS A 279 16.65 18.51 22.13
C CYS A 279 15.23 17.96 22.31
N VAL A 280 14.37 18.14 21.32
CA VAL A 280 12.98 17.67 21.33
C VAL A 280 12.92 16.35 20.55
N PRO A 281 12.52 15.24 21.20
CA PRO A 281 12.28 13.98 20.51
C PRO A 281 11.24 14.15 19.40
N ASP A 282 11.37 13.41 18.30
CA ASP A 282 10.48 13.54 17.15
C ASP A 282 9.00 13.34 17.54
N GLY A 283 8.71 12.39 18.44
CA GLY A 283 7.35 12.17 18.97
C GLY A 283 6.80 13.29 19.85
N CYS A 284 7.64 14.18 20.37
CA CYS A 284 7.21 15.33 21.18
C CYS A 284 7.02 16.61 20.34
N ARG A 285 7.38 16.60 19.05
CA ARG A 285 7.54 17.82 18.24
C ARG A 285 6.27 18.67 18.14
N CYS A 286 5.08 18.08 18.11
CA CYS A 286 3.82 18.82 18.04
C CYS A 286 3.68 19.91 19.13
N GLY A 287 4.30 19.70 20.31
CA GLY A 287 4.26 20.67 21.41
C GLY A 287 5.30 21.79 21.34
N PHE A 288 6.27 21.68 20.41
CA PHE A 288 7.43 22.57 20.26
C PHE A 288 7.57 23.13 18.85
N GLU A 289 6.70 22.73 17.92
CA GLU A 289 6.64 23.34 16.61
C GLU A 289 6.29 24.84 16.72
N PRO A 290 6.79 25.68 15.79
CA PRO A 290 6.52 27.10 15.80
C PRO A 290 5.02 27.38 15.81
N ARG A 291 4.57 28.14 16.80
CA ARG A 291 3.19 28.64 16.87
C ARG A 291 3.06 29.88 15.99
N ASP A 292 1.83 30.19 15.60
CA ASP A 292 1.45 31.33 14.75
C ASP A 292 1.49 31.03 13.25
N GLN A 293 1.25 29.77 12.91
CA GLN A 293 0.87 29.37 11.56
C GLN A 293 -0.66 29.37 11.41
N VAL A 294 -1.13 29.26 10.17
CA VAL A 294 -2.56 29.30 9.84
C VAL A 294 -3.32 28.21 10.61
N ILE A 295 -2.78 27.00 10.69
CA ILE A 295 -3.37 25.93 11.52
C ILE A 295 -3.55 26.32 12.99
N ASP A 296 -2.57 27.03 13.58
CA ASP A 296 -2.66 27.43 14.99
C ASP A 296 -3.72 28.51 15.21
N LEU A 297 -3.99 29.36 14.20
CA LEU A 297 -5.09 30.31 14.23
C LEU A 297 -6.44 29.58 14.22
N ALA A 298 -6.59 28.57 13.36
CA ALA A 298 -7.80 27.73 13.31
C ALA A 298 -8.05 27.02 14.64
N LEU A 299 -7.04 26.36 15.21
CA LEU A 299 -7.15 25.61 16.47
C LEU A 299 -7.49 26.51 17.67
N ARG A 300 -7.09 27.79 17.63
CA ARG A 300 -7.37 28.78 18.68
C ARG A 300 -8.69 29.52 18.50
N ALA A 301 -9.45 29.24 17.44
CA ALA A 301 -10.72 29.92 17.16
C ALA A 301 -11.77 29.70 18.26
N ASP A 302 -11.75 28.55 18.96
CA ASP A 302 -12.57 28.31 20.14
C ASP A 302 -11.71 28.20 21.42
N PRO A 303 -11.60 29.27 22.22
CA PRO A 303 -10.82 29.26 23.46
C PRO A 303 -11.45 28.41 24.57
N SER A 304 -12.71 27.95 24.42
CA SER A 304 -13.41 27.14 25.43
C SER A 304 -13.06 25.65 25.36
N ALA A 305 -12.48 25.20 24.25
CA ALA A 305 -12.10 23.81 24.01
C ALA A 305 -10.78 23.74 23.22
N ALA A 306 -9.75 24.39 23.77
CA ALA A 306 -8.47 24.59 23.09
C ALA A 306 -7.80 23.26 22.69
N TRP A 307 -7.74 23.03 21.38
CA TRP A 307 -6.88 22.02 20.77
C TRP A 307 -5.52 22.64 20.42
N ASP A 308 -4.48 21.83 20.41
CA ASP A 308 -3.20 22.16 19.82
C ASP A 308 -2.78 21.10 18.78
N ARG A 309 -1.60 21.26 18.20
CA ARG A 309 -1.09 20.35 17.16
C ARG A 309 -0.97 18.91 17.63
N CYS A 310 -0.86 18.65 18.94
CA CYS A 310 -0.79 17.31 19.48
C CYS A 310 -2.15 16.59 19.51
N ASP A 311 -3.26 17.33 19.42
CA ASP A 311 -4.60 16.76 19.26
C ASP A 311 -4.85 16.24 17.83
N LEU A 312 -4.03 16.63 16.86
CA LEU A 312 -4.14 16.23 15.45
C LEU A 312 -3.58 14.83 15.20
N PHE A 313 -4.09 13.86 15.96
CA PHE A 313 -3.51 12.53 16.05
C PHE A 313 -4.53 11.42 16.38
N PHE A 314 -4.45 10.30 15.66
CA PHE A 314 -5.12 9.05 16.06
C PHE A 314 -4.26 8.28 17.07
N SER A 315 -4.58 8.42 18.35
CA SER A 315 -3.84 7.74 19.42
C SER A 315 -4.00 6.21 19.40
N ALA A 316 -3.01 5.50 19.92
CA ALA A 316 -3.06 4.05 20.07
C ALA A 316 -4.27 3.66 20.92
N ALA A 317 -4.55 4.39 22.00
CA ALA A 317 -5.72 4.18 22.83
C ALA A 317 -7.05 4.36 22.06
N THR A 318 -7.08 5.27 21.08
CA THR A 318 -8.24 5.48 20.20
C THR A 318 -8.47 4.26 19.31
N LEU A 319 -7.40 3.72 18.71
CA LEU A 319 -7.45 2.61 17.76
C LEU A 319 -7.52 1.22 18.42
N ASP A 320 -7.00 1.05 19.63
CA ASP A 320 -6.98 -0.22 20.38
C ASP A 320 -8.35 -0.61 20.94
N ALA A 321 -9.31 0.32 20.87
CA ALA A 321 -10.72 0.01 21.13
C ALA A 321 -11.32 -0.95 20.10
N PHE A 322 -10.68 -1.07 18.94
CA PHE A 322 -11.02 -2.03 17.91
C PHE A 322 -10.06 -3.22 17.99
N GLY A 323 -10.49 -4.38 17.50
CA GLY A 323 -9.62 -5.55 17.46
C GLY A 323 -8.38 -5.28 16.62
N ALA A 324 -7.23 -5.82 17.05
CA ALA A 324 -5.95 -5.65 16.35
C ALA A 324 -6.01 -6.11 14.88
N PHE A 325 -6.88 -7.06 14.55
CA PHE A 325 -7.16 -7.52 13.18
C PHE A 325 -7.81 -6.45 12.27
N VAL A 326 -8.18 -5.28 12.80
CA VAL A 326 -8.66 -4.11 12.06
C VAL A 326 -7.62 -3.00 12.10
N THR A 327 -7.16 -2.65 13.30
CA THR A 327 -6.36 -1.43 13.52
C THR A 327 -4.85 -1.67 13.54
N ARG A 328 -4.40 -2.92 13.53
CA ARG A 328 -2.98 -3.31 13.50
C ARG A 328 -2.79 -4.66 12.79
N ASP A 329 -3.55 -4.88 11.71
CA ASP A 329 -3.51 -6.14 10.99
C ASP A 329 -2.15 -6.35 10.31
N ARG A 330 -1.73 -7.61 10.21
CA ARG A 330 -0.45 -8.03 9.63
C ARG A 330 -0.22 -7.71 8.15
N PHE A 331 -1.21 -7.20 7.42
CA PHE A 331 -1.08 -6.84 6.00
C PHE A 331 -0.68 -5.37 5.79
N ARG A 332 -0.83 -4.55 6.83
CA ARG A 332 -0.55 -3.11 6.76
C ARG A 332 0.88 -2.80 6.38
N LEU A 333 1.04 -1.85 5.47
CA LEU A 333 2.36 -1.38 5.06
C LEU A 333 3.05 -0.56 6.17
N PRO A 334 4.39 -0.60 6.28
CA PRO A 334 5.12 0.01 7.40
C PRO A 334 4.93 1.52 7.55
N VAL A 335 4.69 2.23 6.45
CA VAL A 335 4.50 3.69 6.46
C VAL A 335 3.13 4.09 7.02
N PHE A 336 2.12 3.23 6.90
CA PHE A 336 0.71 3.57 7.11
C PHE A 336 0.50 4.29 8.44
N ASP A 337 0.94 3.68 9.54
CA ASP A 337 0.68 4.22 10.88
C ASP A 337 1.29 5.63 11.03
N ARG A 338 2.48 5.89 10.45
CA ARG A 338 3.18 7.18 10.55
C ARG A 338 2.42 8.32 9.88
N VAL A 339 1.75 8.05 8.76
CA VAL A 339 1.09 9.09 7.95
C VAL A 339 -0.41 9.15 8.17
N HIS A 340 -1.02 8.05 8.59
CA HIS A 340 -2.44 7.99 8.95
C HIS A 340 -2.69 8.59 10.33
N ARG A 341 -1.85 8.24 11.31
CA ARG A 341 -2.11 8.60 12.70
C ARG A 341 -1.66 10.00 13.03
N ASP A 342 -0.54 10.46 12.51
CA ASP A 342 -0.08 11.85 12.63
C ASP A 342 -0.53 12.63 11.41
N TRP A 343 -1.59 13.42 11.57
CA TRP A 343 -2.29 14.02 10.42
C TRP A 343 -1.42 15.05 9.70
N LEU A 344 -0.59 15.80 10.44
CA LEU A 344 0.33 16.77 9.86
C LEU A 344 1.55 16.08 9.21
N ALA A 345 2.05 14.99 9.79
CA ALA A 345 3.04 14.16 9.12
C ALA A 345 2.47 13.55 7.82
N GLY A 346 1.20 13.14 7.84
CA GLY A 346 0.46 12.70 6.68
C GLY A 346 0.39 13.75 5.57
N ALA A 347 0.00 14.98 5.89
CA ALA A 347 -0.04 16.09 4.93
C ALA A 347 1.35 16.41 4.35
N ARG A 348 2.38 16.44 5.21
CA ARG A 348 3.77 16.69 4.77
C ARG A 348 4.31 15.56 3.89
N TRP A 349 3.96 14.32 4.19
CA TRP A 349 4.36 13.17 3.37
C TRP A 349 3.73 13.24 1.99
N ALA A 350 2.42 13.49 1.87
CA ALA A 350 1.77 13.68 0.57
C ALA A 350 2.41 14.81 -0.23
N ARG A 351 2.58 15.99 0.39
CA ARG A 351 3.21 17.16 -0.27
C ARG A 351 4.62 16.88 -0.76
N GLY A 352 5.42 16.13 -0.01
CA GLY A 352 6.81 15.83 -0.36
C GLY A 352 6.96 14.66 -1.35
N LEU A 353 5.95 13.81 -1.50
CA LEU A 353 6.09 12.56 -2.25
C LEU A 353 6.16 12.81 -3.76
N GLY A 354 5.38 13.73 -4.31
CA GLY A 354 5.37 14.06 -5.75
C GLY A 354 6.77 14.46 -6.25
N PRO A 355 7.38 15.52 -5.69
CA PRO A 355 8.75 15.91 -6.04
C PRO A 355 9.79 14.78 -5.82
N SER A 356 9.60 13.97 -4.78
CA SER A 356 10.49 12.82 -4.53
C SER A 356 10.38 11.75 -5.62
N ILE A 357 9.19 11.52 -6.17
CA ILE A 357 8.96 10.63 -7.32
C ILE A 357 9.60 11.23 -8.56
N ASP A 358 9.44 12.52 -8.82
CA ASP A 358 10.04 13.19 -9.97
C ASP A 358 11.58 13.07 -9.95
N ASP A 359 12.19 13.32 -8.79
CA ASP A 359 13.64 13.20 -8.56
C ASP A 359 14.13 11.74 -8.73
N ALA A 360 13.32 10.77 -8.32
CA ALA A 360 13.67 9.35 -8.38
C ALA A 360 13.34 8.69 -9.73
N GLY A 361 12.41 9.24 -10.52
CA GLY A 361 11.50 8.43 -11.35
C GLY A 361 11.26 8.87 -12.79
N SER A 362 12.18 9.60 -13.43
CA SER A 362 12.11 9.88 -14.89
C SER A 362 12.39 8.66 -15.79
N THR A 363 12.68 7.51 -15.19
CA THR A 363 12.99 6.24 -15.86
C THR A 363 12.20 5.12 -15.19
N LEU A 364 11.95 4.01 -15.89
CA LEU A 364 11.21 2.88 -15.35
C LEU A 364 11.96 2.21 -14.19
N SER A 365 13.29 2.11 -14.25
CA SER A 365 14.10 1.56 -13.15
C SER A 365 14.01 2.40 -11.88
N GLY A 366 14.01 3.73 -12.04
CA GLY A 366 13.80 4.70 -10.97
C GLY A 366 12.41 4.57 -10.34
N ALA A 367 11.37 4.47 -11.17
CA ALA A 367 9.99 4.31 -10.72
C ALA A 367 9.74 2.96 -10.01
N ILE A 368 10.29 1.84 -10.51
CA ILE A 368 10.24 0.53 -9.83
C ILE A 368 10.96 0.60 -8.47
N ARG A 369 12.11 1.27 -8.41
CA ARG A 369 12.84 1.51 -7.15
C ARG A 369 11.99 2.32 -6.17
N ALA A 370 11.39 3.41 -6.63
CA ALA A 370 10.53 4.28 -5.83
C ALA A 370 9.33 3.51 -5.24
N ALA A 371 8.61 2.77 -6.08
CA ALA A 371 7.49 1.93 -5.64
C ALA A 371 7.93 0.85 -4.63
N GLY A 372 9.08 0.22 -4.87
CA GLY A 372 9.68 -0.75 -3.95
C GLY A 372 10.08 -0.12 -2.60
N GLY A 373 10.65 1.09 -2.60
CA GLY A 373 10.98 1.82 -1.39
C GLY A 373 9.74 2.23 -0.58
N MET A 374 8.71 2.75 -1.25
CA MET A 374 7.42 3.07 -0.64
C MET A 374 6.80 1.86 0.06
N ARG A 375 6.88 0.67 -0.58
CA ARG A 375 6.41 -0.59 0.02
C ARG A 375 7.18 -0.96 1.31
N LEU A 376 8.48 -0.69 1.36
CA LEU A 376 9.36 -1.11 2.46
C LEU A 376 9.34 -0.15 3.66
N THR A 377 9.37 1.15 3.39
CA THR A 377 9.48 2.20 4.43
C THR A 377 8.54 3.37 4.19
N GLY A 378 8.03 3.58 2.97
CA GLY A 378 7.30 4.80 2.60
C GLY A 378 8.16 5.88 1.96
N GLU A 379 9.45 5.62 1.77
CA GLU A 379 10.41 6.53 1.14
C GLU A 379 10.80 5.99 -0.24
N VAL A 380 10.96 6.87 -1.23
CA VAL A 380 11.27 6.48 -2.61
C VAL A 380 12.68 5.91 -2.80
N ASP A 381 13.62 6.23 -1.90
CA ASP A 381 15.05 5.90 -2.04
C ASP A 381 15.53 4.79 -1.10
N ALA A 382 14.62 4.16 -0.35
CA ALA A 382 14.93 3.12 0.63
C ALA A 382 15.55 1.84 0.03
N LEU A 383 15.32 1.58 -1.26
CA LEU A 383 16.05 0.56 -2.01
C LEU A 383 17.38 1.13 -2.54
N PRO A 384 18.46 0.33 -2.63
CA PRO A 384 19.70 0.79 -3.23
C PRO A 384 19.49 1.19 -4.69
N PRO A 385 20.32 2.11 -5.24
CA PRO A 385 20.28 2.44 -6.66
C PRO A 385 20.42 1.20 -7.54
N PRO A 386 19.67 1.11 -8.66
CA PRO A 386 19.75 -0.05 -9.54
C PRO A 386 21.14 -0.16 -10.18
N THR A 387 21.60 -1.37 -10.39
CA THR A 387 22.92 -1.66 -10.97
C THR A 387 22.76 -2.37 -12.31
N PRO A 388 22.98 -1.67 -13.44
CA PRO A 388 22.97 -2.30 -14.76
C PRO A 388 23.96 -3.45 -14.87
N ALA A 389 23.58 -4.52 -15.58
CA ALA A 389 24.50 -5.62 -15.87
C ALA A 389 25.75 -5.12 -16.61
N PRO A 390 26.93 -5.74 -16.48
CA PRO A 390 28.12 -5.33 -17.24
C PRO A 390 28.03 -5.73 -18.72
N THR A 391 28.77 -5.03 -19.57
CA THR A 391 28.85 -5.30 -21.02
C THR A 391 29.30 -6.73 -21.31
N ALA A 392 28.68 -7.36 -22.33
CA ALA A 392 29.07 -8.69 -22.80
C ALA A 392 30.32 -8.60 -23.69
N GLY A 393 31.38 -9.34 -23.35
CA GLY A 393 32.52 -9.59 -24.26
C GLY A 393 32.49 -11.03 -24.78
N GLY A 394 33.19 -11.31 -25.88
CA GLY A 394 33.28 -12.65 -26.46
C GLY A 394 33.08 -12.66 -27.97
N GLY A 395 33.22 -13.83 -28.60
CA GLY A 395 33.03 -13.99 -30.04
C GLY A 395 31.56 -14.15 -30.48
N SER A 396 30.66 -14.50 -29.56
CA SER A 396 29.23 -14.78 -29.84
C SER A 396 28.32 -14.46 -28.64
N PRO A 397 28.32 -13.20 -28.14
CA PRO A 397 27.70 -12.85 -26.86
C PRO A 397 26.19 -13.15 -26.79
N LEU A 398 25.45 -12.97 -27.89
CA LEU A 398 24.01 -13.28 -27.96
C LEU A 398 23.75 -14.78 -27.78
N VAL A 399 24.46 -15.61 -28.55
CA VAL A 399 24.34 -17.07 -28.49
C VAL A 399 24.71 -17.61 -27.11
N ASP A 400 25.75 -17.06 -26.48
CA ASP A 400 26.18 -17.47 -25.14
C ASP A 400 25.10 -17.14 -24.07
N ALA A 401 24.41 -16.01 -24.21
CA ALA A 401 23.32 -15.64 -23.32
C ALA A 401 22.08 -16.53 -23.51
N VAL A 402 21.73 -16.87 -24.75
CA VAL A 402 20.62 -17.80 -25.06
C VAL A 402 20.93 -19.22 -24.57
N GLU A 403 22.17 -19.69 -24.72
CA GLU A 403 22.61 -20.98 -24.18
C GLU A 403 22.48 -21.04 -22.65
N ALA A 404 22.80 -19.95 -21.95
CA ALA A 404 22.64 -19.87 -20.50
C ALA A 404 21.16 -20.04 -20.09
N TRP A 405 20.23 -19.46 -20.84
CA TRP A 405 18.79 -19.65 -20.64
C TRP A 405 18.31 -21.07 -20.95
N ALA A 406 18.79 -21.66 -22.04
CA ALA A 406 18.50 -23.06 -22.35
C ALA A 406 19.00 -24.00 -21.23
N THR A 407 20.21 -23.75 -20.73
CA THR A 407 20.82 -24.50 -19.62
C THR A 407 20.01 -24.33 -18.33
N ARG A 408 19.57 -23.12 -17.99
CA ARG A 408 18.71 -22.86 -16.82
C ARG A 408 17.42 -23.67 -16.89
N GLY A 409 16.82 -23.77 -18.08
CA GLY A 409 15.60 -24.56 -18.30
C GLY A 409 15.82 -26.07 -18.44
N GLY A 410 17.06 -26.56 -18.31
CA GLY A 410 17.40 -27.99 -18.45
C GLY A 410 17.32 -28.54 -19.88
N ALA A 411 17.30 -27.67 -20.89
CA ALA A 411 17.25 -28.07 -22.30
C ALA A 411 18.66 -28.20 -22.92
N SER A 412 18.81 -29.12 -23.87
CA SER A 412 19.99 -29.16 -24.74
C SER A 412 19.97 -28.01 -25.74
N PHE A 413 21.10 -27.35 -25.96
CA PHE A 413 21.21 -26.21 -26.87
C PHE A 413 22.13 -26.51 -28.06
N GLU A 414 21.62 -26.33 -29.29
CA GLU A 414 22.41 -26.46 -30.51
C GLU A 414 22.99 -25.10 -30.91
N ARG A 415 24.28 -24.89 -30.65
CA ARG A 415 24.94 -23.61 -30.92
C ARG A 415 25.01 -23.25 -32.41
N ALA A 416 25.19 -24.22 -33.31
CA ALA A 416 25.46 -23.92 -34.72
C ALA A 416 24.30 -23.23 -35.46
N PRO A 417 23.02 -23.67 -35.32
CA PRO A 417 21.88 -22.93 -35.84
C PRO A 417 21.76 -21.51 -35.28
N ALA A 418 21.92 -21.35 -33.96
CA ALA A 418 21.84 -20.03 -33.32
C ALA A 418 22.95 -19.06 -33.78
N VAL A 419 24.16 -19.57 -34.05
CA VAL A 419 25.24 -18.77 -34.65
C VAL A 419 24.91 -18.35 -36.08
N ALA A 420 24.29 -19.24 -36.86
CA ALA A 420 23.87 -18.92 -38.22
C ALA A 420 22.77 -17.86 -38.23
N ASP A 421 21.81 -17.96 -37.32
CA ASP A 421 20.70 -17.01 -37.18
C ASP A 421 21.19 -15.63 -36.70
N ALA A 422 22.16 -15.59 -35.78
CA ALA A 422 22.77 -14.35 -35.32
C ALA A 422 23.71 -13.68 -36.36
N ALA A 423 23.94 -14.29 -37.53
CA ALA A 423 24.93 -13.80 -38.50
C ALA A 423 24.59 -12.40 -39.06
N ASP A 424 23.30 -12.10 -39.19
CA ASP A 424 22.80 -10.83 -39.72
C ASP A 424 22.57 -9.77 -38.62
N VAL A 425 22.76 -10.13 -37.34
CA VAL A 425 22.65 -9.19 -36.22
C VAL A 425 24.01 -8.51 -35.98
N PRO A 426 24.10 -7.16 -36.01
CA PRO A 426 25.34 -6.45 -35.73
C PRO A 426 25.92 -6.81 -34.36
N MET A 427 27.24 -7.00 -34.26
CA MET A 427 27.91 -7.42 -33.01
C MET A 427 27.61 -6.49 -31.81
N ALA A 428 27.49 -5.18 -32.05
CA ALA A 428 27.11 -4.23 -31.01
C ALA A 428 25.70 -4.51 -30.46
N LEU A 429 24.74 -4.80 -31.34
CA LEU A 429 23.39 -5.19 -30.96
C LEU A 429 23.41 -6.55 -30.24
N GLN A 430 24.16 -7.54 -30.74
CA GLN A 430 24.33 -8.82 -30.03
C GLN A 430 24.84 -8.63 -28.60
N SER A 431 25.84 -7.78 -28.38
CA SER A 431 26.37 -7.46 -27.05
C SER A 431 25.35 -6.75 -26.15
N ALA A 432 24.52 -5.86 -26.71
CA ALA A 432 23.44 -5.18 -25.99
C ALA A 432 22.34 -6.15 -25.58
N VAL A 433 21.82 -6.95 -26.50
CA VAL A 433 20.79 -7.97 -26.24
C VAL A 433 21.27 -9.00 -25.21
N ALA A 434 22.52 -9.47 -25.35
CA ALA A 434 23.11 -10.41 -24.39
C ALA A 434 23.18 -9.84 -22.96
N ARG A 435 23.38 -8.53 -22.82
CA ARG A 435 23.41 -7.83 -21.53
C ARG A 435 22.03 -7.84 -20.87
N VAL A 436 20.97 -7.53 -21.64
CA VAL A 436 19.57 -7.59 -21.19
C VAL A 436 19.22 -9.02 -20.78
N LEU A 437 19.52 -10.02 -21.61
CA LEU A 437 19.26 -11.44 -21.31
C LEU A 437 19.94 -11.93 -20.03
N ARG A 438 21.17 -11.49 -19.75
CA ARG A 438 21.84 -11.83 -18.48
C ARG A 438 21.19 -11.18 -17.27
N SER A 439 20.74 -9.93 -17.39
CA SER A 439 20.02 -9.28 -16.30
C SER A 439 18.64 -9.91 -16.06
N ALA A 440 17.96 -10.30 -17.14
CA ALA A 440 16.70 -11.04 -17.07
C ALA A 440 16.89 -12.40 -16.38
N LEU A 441 18.02 -13.07 -16.62
CA LEU A 441 18.37 -14.32 -15.96
C LEU A 441 18.49 -14.12 -14.43
N ALA A 442 19.17 -13.04 -14.01
CA ALA A 442 19.29 -12.68 -12.60
C ALA A 442 17.93 -12.34 -11.96
N ALA A 443 17.01 -11.70 -12.70
CA ALA A 443 15.65 -11.46 -12.26
C ALA A 443 14.85 -12.75 -12.10
N ALA A 444 15.01 -13.71 -13.01
CA ALA A 444 14.41 -15.03 -12.89
C ALA A 444 14.94 -15.81 -11.68
N ASP A 445 16.25 -15.77 -11.43
CA ASP A 445 16.85 -16.35 -10.22
C ASP A 445 16.35 -15.65 -8.95
N GLY A 446 16.19 -14.33 -8.99
CA GLY A 446 15.65 -13.52 -7.91
C GLY A 446 14.22 -13.90 -7.53
N ARG A 447 13.37 -14.11 -8.55
CA ARG A 447 12.01 -14.63 -8.40
C ARG A 447 12.02 -16.01 -7.74
N ASP A 448 12.84 -16.94 -8.22
CA ASP A 448 12.89 -18.30 -7.65
C ASP A 448 13.39 -18.32 -6.21
N ARG A 449 14.36 -17.46 -5.85
CA ARG A 449 14.76 -17.25 -4.45
C ARG A 449 13.60 -16.74 -3.60
N GLY A 450 12.78 -15.84 -4.15
CA GLY A 450 11.58 -15.32 -3.49
C GLY A 450 10.47 -16.34 -3.33
N LEU A 451 10.43 -17.35 -4.20
CA LEU A 451 9.50 -18.48 -4.20
C LEU A 451 10.06 -19.73 -3.53
N ALA A 452 11.14 -19.64 -2.76
CA ALA A 452 11.78 -20.81 -2.15
C ALA A 452 10.83 -21.62 -1.24
N ARG A 453 9.76 -21.00 -0.72
CA ARG A 453 8.70 -21.64 0.07
C ARG A 453 7.60 -22.32 -0.73
N PHE A 454 7.55 -22.08 -2.04
CA PHE A 454 6.61 -22.68 -2.98
C PHE A 454 7.42 -23.42 -4.06
N PRO A 455 8.10 -24.53 -3.70
CA PRO A 455 9.07 -25.17 -4.58
C PRO A 455 8.42 -25.99 -5.70
N SER A 456 7.14 -26.37 -5.58
CA SER A 456 6.48 -27.17 -6.61
C SER A 456 5.94 -26.31 -7.76
N ASP A 457 5.97 -26.87 -8.97
CA ASP A 457 5.39 -26.21 -10.13
C ASP A 457 3.86 -26.08 -10.03
N GLU A 458 3.21 -26.98 -9.29
CA GLU A 458 1.76 -26.95 -9.06
C GLU A 458 1.35 -25.77 -8.18
N GLU A 459 2.03 -25.58 -7.04
CA GLU A 459 1.84 -24.41 -6.15
C GLU A 459 2.06 -23.12 -6.95
N ARG A 460 3.18 -23.01 -7.68
CA ARG A 460 3.47 -21.82 -8.50
C ARG A 460 2.42 -21.56 -9.58
N ALA A 461 1.94 -22.62 -10.24
CA ALA A 461 0.87 -22.50 -11.23
C ALA A 461 -0.46 -22.08 -10.60
N HIS A 462 -0.77 -22.55 -9.39
CA HIS A 462 -1.94 -22.13 -8.62
C HIS A 462 -1.84 -20.65 -8.22
N LEU A 463 -0.72 -20.24 -7.61
CA LEU A 463 -0.47 -18.84 -7.23
C LEU A 463 -0.55 -17.89 -8.42
N PHE A 464 0.04 -18.26 -9.56
CA PHE A 464 -0.05 -17.48 -10.79
C PHE A 464 -1.50 -17.27 -11.25
N LYS A 465 -2.35 -18.29 -11.12
CA LYS A 465 -3.77 -18.21 -11.49
C LYS A 465 -4.54 -17.28 -10.56
N ILE A 466 -4.45 -17.46 -9.24
CA ILE A 466 -5.27 -16.71 -8.28
C ILE A 466 -4.82 -15.26 -8.07
N ALA A 467 -3.54 -14.94 -8.30
CA ALA A 467 -2.93 -13.64 -7.99
C ALA A 467 -3.74 -12.41 -8.47
N PRO A 468 -4.11 -12.27 -9.76
CA PRO A 468 -4.92 -11.14 -10.21
C PRO A 468 -6.30 -11.12 -9.54
N HIS A 469 -6.88 -12.28 -9.28
CA HIS A 469 -8.25 -12.46 -8.81
C HIS A 469 -8.46 -12.21 -7.32
N LEU A 470 -7.42 -11.77 -6.61
CA LEU A 470 -7.55 -11.15 -5.30
C LEU A 470 -8.43 -9.89 -5.32
N VAL A 471 -8.48 -9.19 -6.46
CA VAL A 471 -9.36 -8.03 -6.70
C VAL A 471 -10.17 -8.15 -7.99
N LEU A 472 -9.60 -8.79 -9.02
CA LEU A 472 -10.20 -8.91 -10.34
C LEU A 472 -11.27 -10.01 -10.38
N PRO A 473 -12.55 -9.72 -10.74
CA PRO A 473 -13.60 -10.73 -10.73
C PRO A 473 -13.35 -11.91 -11.69
N THR A 474 -13.79 -13.11 -11.31
CA THR A 474 -13.74 -14.34 -12.13
C THR A 474 -15.02 -15.20 -11.97
N ASN A 475 -15.42 -15.84 -13.07
CA ASN A 475 -16.52 -16.81 -13.11
C ASN A 475 -16.05 -18.27 -12.91
N ARG A 476 -14.73 -18.49 -12.76
CA ARG A 476 -14.12 -19.80 -12.55
C ARG A 476 -13.87 -20.03 -11.06
N ALA A 477 -14.11 -21.26 -10.61
CA ALA A 477 -13.92 -21.61 -9.19
C ALA A 477 -12.45 -21.83 -8.84
N ASP A 478 -11.66 -22.37 -9.78
CA ASP A 478 -10.23 -22.67 -9.65
C ASP A 478 -9.32 -21.43 -9.68
N GLU A 479 -9.89 -20.26 -9.96
CA GLU A 479 -9.19 -18.97 -9.98
C GLU A 479 -9.52 -18.10 -8.76
N ARG A 480 -10.44 -18.54 -7.90
CA ARG A 480 -10.86 -17.77 -6.72
C ARG A 480 -9.92 -18.07 -5.55
N PRO A 481 -9.33 -17.04 -4.93
CA PRO A 481 -8.56 -17.24 -3.71
C PRO A 481 -9.47 -17.75 -2.59
N ASN A 482 -8.98 -18.73 -1.85
CA ASN A 482 -9.60 -19.28 -0.65
C ASN A 482 -8.75 -18.93 0.57
N PHE A 483 -9.07 -17.84 1.26
CA PHE A 483 -8.32 -17.42 2.45
C PHE A 483 -8.53 -18.32 3.69
N GLY A 484 -9.37 -19.35 3.59
CA GLY A 484 -9.37 -20.45 4.56
C GLY A 484 -8.25 -21.48 4.30
N ASP A 485 -7.66 -21.46 3.10
CA ASP A 485 -6.49 -22.25 2.75
C ASP A 485 -5.20 -21.52 3.20
N PRO A 486 -4.31 -22.18 3.96
CA PRO A 486 -3.06 -21.58 4.40
C PRO A 486 -2.12 -21.14 3.25
N GLU A 487 -2.14 -21.82 2.11
CA GLU A 487 -1.29 -21.52 0.95
C GLU A 487 -1.70 -20.19 0.29
N ASP A 488 -2.99 -20.01 0.02
CA ASP A 488 -3.54 -18.77 -0.56
C ASP A 488 -3.37 -17.58 0.39
N LEU A 489 -3.45 -17.82 1.70
CA LEU A 489 -3.23 -16.78 2.69
C LEU A 489 -1.74 -16.39 2.79
N ALA A 490 -0.83 -17.36 2.68
CA ALA A 490 0.61 -17.16 2.82
C ALA A 490 1.18 -16.12 1.84
N VAL A 491 0.69 -16.09 0.59
CA VAL A 491 1.19 -15.14 -0.42
C VAL A 491 0.86 -13.69 -0.09
N VAL A 492 -0.27 -13.44 0.58
CA VAL A 492 -0.67 -12.10 1.01
C VAL A 492 -0.02 -11.73 2.34
N LEU A 493 0.53 -12.69 3.09
CA LEU A 493 1.27 -12.46 4.33
C LEU A 493 2.73 -12.06 4.13
N GLY A 494 3.17 -11.87 2.89
CA GLY A 494 4.55 -11.46 2.59
C GLY A 494 5.57 -12.60 2.67
N GLU A 495 5.13 -13.86 2.58
CA GLU A 495 6.03 -15.01 2.48
C GLU A 495 6.74 -15.11 1.14
N LEU A 496 6.20 -14.40 0.15
CA LEU A 496 6.80 -14.17 -1.13
C LEU A 496 7.68 -12.92 -1.07
N ARG A 497 8.97 -13.06 -1.39
CA ARG A 497 9.81 -11.89 -1.70
C ARG A 497 9.67 -11.55 -3.18
N LEU A 498 9.15 -10.37 -3.48
CA LEU A 498 9.12 -9.86 -4.85
C LEU A 498 10.55 -9.65 -5.40
N PRO A 499 10.80 -9.93 -6.69
CA PRO A 499 12.09 -9.65 -7.33
C PRO A 499 12.25 -8.16 -7.68
N THR A 500 11.84 -7.22 -6.80
CA THR A 500 11.77 -5.78 -7.10
C THR A 500 13.13 -5.18 -7.43
N ARG A 501 14.17 -5.50 -6.65
CA ARG A 501 15.53 -5.03 -6.94
C ARG A 501 16.03 -5.58 -8.25
N GLU A 502 15.85 -6.87 -8.48
CA GLU A 502 16.30 -7.51 -9.71
C GLU A 502 15.54 -7.03 -10.96
N ALA A 503 14.27 -6.66 -10.81
CA ALA A 503 13.48 -6.00 -11.87
C ALA A 503 13.99 -4.57 -12.15
N ALA A 504 14.32 -3.79 -11.12
CA ALA A 504 14.92 -2.47 -11.29
C ALA A 504 16.31 -2.56 -11.95
N ASP A 505 17.13 -3.56 -11.60
CA ASP A 505 18.44 -3.80 -12.24
C ASP A 505 18.29 -4.20 -13.72
N LEU A 506 17.25 -5.00 -14.06
CA LEU A 506 16.89 -5.32 -15.44
C LEU A 506 16.44 -4.07 -16.21
N ALA A 507 15.55 -3.26 -15.65
CA ALA A 507 15.13 -2.00 -16.23
C ALA A 507 16.33 -1.06 -16.48
N ALA A 508 17.18 -0.87 -15.48
CA ALA A 508 18.39 -0.05 -15.60
C ALA A 508 19.38 -0.61 -16.62
N THR A 509 19.39 -1.93 -16.82
CA THR A 509 20.17 -2.56 -17.89
C THR A 509 19.66 -2.17 -19.26
N VAL A 510 18.34 -2.19 -19.49
CA VAL A 510 17.72 -1.71 -20.74
C VAL A 510 18.06 -0.24 -20.95
N GLU A 511 17.80 0.62 -19.97
CA GLU A 511 18.03 2.07 -20.06
C GLU A 511 19.50 2.46 -20.29
N SER A 512 20.44 1.61 -19.86
CA SER A 512 21.88 1.87 -20.03
C SER A 512 22.45 1.47 -21.40
N VAL A 513 21.62 1.00 -22.33
CA VAL A 513 22.00 0.71 -23.71
C VAL A 513 21.67 1.92 -24.59
N ASP A 514 22.57 2.28 -25.50
CA ASP A 514 22.34 3.33 -26.50
C ASP A 514 21.46 2.80 -27.66
N TRP A 515 20.17 2.60 -27.39
CA TRP A 515 19.21 2.02 -28.34
C TRP A 515 19.03 2.84 -29.61
N ARG A 516 19.16 4.16 -29.52
CA ARG A 516 19.08 5.10 -30.66
C ARG A 516 20.08 4.78 -31.77
N SER A 517 21.19 4.10 -31.45
CA SER A 517 22.17 3.66 -32.43
C SER A 517 21.68 2.52 -33.34
N PHE A 518 20.57 1.85 -32.99
CA PHE A 518 19.99 0.72 -33.72
C PHE A 518 18.60 1.02 -34.32
N ALA A 519 17.95 2.12 -33.93
CA ALA A 519 16.63 2.49 -34.42
C ALA A 519 16.59 2.62 -35.96
N GLY A 520 15.58 2.02 -36.58
CA GLY A 520 15.36 1.95 -38.03
C GLY A 520 16.33 1.03 -38.79
N ALA A 521 17.17 0.22 -38.11
CA ALA A 521 18.14 -0.62 -38.78
C ALA A 521 17.46 -1.79 -39.52
N MET A 522 17.74 -1.92 -40.81
CA MET A 522 17.17 -2.95 -41.69
C MET A 522 18.01 -4.24 -41.72
N GLY A 523 17.35 -5.38 -41.93
CA GLY A 523 18.00 -6.67 -42.22
C GLY A 523 18.52 -7.46 -41.01
N ALA A 524 18.43 -6.94 -39.79
CA ALA A 524 18.72 -7.70 -38.58
C ALA A 524 17.56 -8.66 -38.26
N SER A 525 17.86 -9.93 -38.03
CA SER A 525 16.86 -10.93 -37.65
C SER A 525 17.48 -11.94 -36.70
N PHE A 526 16.74 -12.32 -35.67
CA PHE A 526 17.08 -13.42 -34.78
C PHE A 526 15.80 -13.99 -34.16
N ASP A 527 15.61 -15.30 -34.20
CA ASP A 527 14.47 -15.98 -33.61
C ASP A 527 14.89 -17.35 -33.07
N VAL A 528 15.05 -17.43 -31.74
CA VAL A 528 15.43 -18.68 -31.07
C VAL A 528 14.53 -18.95 -29.86
N ASP A 529 13.96 -20.14 -29.82
CA ASP A 529 13.17 -20.62 -28.69
C ASP A 529 14.06 -21.06 -27.51
N THR A 530 13.64 -20.73 -26.29
CA THR A 530 14.20 -21.25 -25.03
C THR A 530 13.09 -21.81 -24.15
N PRO A 531 13.40 -22.64 -23.13
CA PRO A 531 12.38 -23.11 -22.19
C PRO A 531 11.64 -21.99 -21.43
N ALA A 532 12.26 -20.81 -21.31
CA ALA A 532 11.66 -19.63 -20.68
C ALA A 532 10.83 -18.77 -21.65
N GLY A 533 10.89 -19.04 -22.96
CA GLY A 533 10.23 -18.26 -24.00
C GLY A 533 11.18 -17.93 -25.16
N ARG A 534 10.61 -17.44 -26.25
CA ARG A 534 11.33 -17.06 -27.47
C ARG A 534 12.13 -15.77 -27.29
N VAL A 535 13.32 -15.71 -27.89
CA VAL A 535 14.12 -14.48 -28.04
C VAL A 535 14.04 -14.03 -29.49
N VAL A 536 13.51 -12.83 -29.73
CA VAL A 536 13.23 -12.29 -31.06
C VAL A 536 13.94 -10.94 -31.24
N ILE A 537 14.60 -10.75 -32.37
CA ILE A 537 15.06 -9.45 -32.88
C ILE A 537 14.48 -9.30 -34.29
N ARG A 538 13.80 -8.19 -34.55
CA ARG A 538 13.29 -7.81 -35.89
C ARG A 538 13.96 -6.55 -36.37
N ASP A 539 13.90 -6.29 -37.66
CA ASP A 539 14.46 -5.08 -38.28
C ASP A 539 13.46 -3.92 -38.28
N GLY A 540 13.91 -2.71 -38.63
CA GLY A 540 13.11 -1.48 -38.55
C GLY A 540 11.98 -1.32 -39.59
N ALA A 541 11.33 -2.41 -39.99
CA ALA A 541 10.16 -2.41 -40.85
C ALA A 541 8.91 -2.70 -40.02
N ALA A 542 7.74 -2.22 -40.46
CA ALA A 542 6.48 -2.58 -39.80
C ALA A 542 6.25 -4.11 -39.78
N HIS A 543 6.02 -4.64 -38.59
CA HIS A 543 5.80 -6.04 -38.27
C HIS A 543 4.45 -6.24 -37.57
N ARG A 544 4.06 -7.52 -37.50
CA ARG A 544 2.88 -7.94 -36.75
C ARG A 544 3.22 -9.12 -35.85
N TYR A 545 3.05 -8.92 -34.56
CA TYR A 545 3.27 -9.91 -33.53
C TYR A 545 1.96 -10.62 -33.16
N GLY A 546 1.62 -11.65 -33.94
CA GLY A 546 0.37 -12.38 -33.79
C GLY A 546 0.36 -13.32 -32.57
N ALA A 547 -0.78 -13.37 -31.86
CA ALA A 547 -0.97 -14.19 -30.66
C ALA A 547 -0.91 -15.71 -30.88
N ALA A 548 -0.81 -16.21 -32.12
CA ALA A 548 -0.58 -17.64 -32.37
C ALA A 548 0.91 -17.99 -32.30
N GLU A 549 1.76 -17.09 -32.79
CA GLU A 549 3.20 -17.29 -32.97
C GLU A 549 3.97 -16.85 -31.72
N TYR A 550 3.67 -15.66 -31.19
CA TYR A 550 4.44 -15.04 -30.11
C TYR A 550 3.79 -15.23 -28.73
N ARG A 551 3.18 -16.40 -28.48
CA ARG A 551 2.44 -16.67 -27.23
C ARG A 551 3.28 -16.59 -25.97
N ARG A 552 4.59 -16.84 -26.09
CA ARG A 552 5.51 -16.97 -24.95
C ARG A 552 6.89 -16.46 -25.34
N THR A 553 7.14 -15.17 -25.08
CA THR A 553 8.40 -14.51 -25.42
C THR A 553 9.19 -14.16 -24.16
N LEU A 554 10.47 -14.50 -24.16
CA LEU A 554 11.41 -14.06 -23.12
C LEU A 554 11.85 -12.62 -23.38
N LEU A 555 12.20 -12.32 -24.64
CA LEU A 555 12.65 -11.00 -25.07
C LEU A 555 12.22 -10.77 -26.52
N VAL A 556 11.60 -9.63 -26.79
CA VAL A 556 11.36 -9.10 -28.14
C VAL A 556 12.07 -7.76 -28.23
N ILE A 557 12.81 -7.56 -29.31
CA ILE A 557 13.39 -6.28 -29.69
C ILE A 557 12.96 -6.01 -31.12
N ASP A 558 12.10 -5.01 -31.30
CA ASP A 558 11.87 -4.43 -32.61
C ASP A 558 12.81 -3.24 -32.78
N LEU A 559 13.32 -3.04 -34.00
CA LEU A 559 14.20 -1.92 -34.30
C LEU A 559 13.42 -0.74 -34.91
N GLY A 560 12.11 -0.87 -35.10
CA GLY A 560 11.15 0.20 -35.35
C GLY A 560 10.22 -0.05 -36.54
N GLY A 561 9.43 0.95 -36.92
CA GLY A 561 8.33 0.85 -37.87
C GLY A 561 6.99 0.74 -37.16
N ASP A 562 5.90 1.15 -37.81
CA ASP A 562 4.57 1.15 -37.19
C ASP A 562 4.04 -0.28 -36.98
N ASP A 563 4.16 -0.80 -35.77
CA ASP A 563 3.98 -2.20 -35.45
C ASP A 563 2.58 -2.53 -34.91
N THR A 564 2.23 -3.81 -34.98
CA THR A 564 1.00 -4.32 -34.38
C THR A 564 1.28 -5.50 -33.47
N TYR A 565 1.06 -5.31 -32.17
CA TYR A 565 1.27 -6.30 -31.13
C TYR A 565 -0.06 -6.88 -30.65
N GLU A 566 -0.37 -8.13 -31.02
CA GLU A 566 -1.56 -8.85 -30.52
C GLU A 566 -1.22 -9.94 -29.50
N ALA A 567 0.05 -10.33 -29.48
CA ALA A 567 0.60 -11.31 -28.57
C ALA A 567 0.92 -10.69 -27.19
N PRO A 568 1.01 -11.51 -26.13
CA PRO A 568 1.42 -11.07 -24.81
C PRO A 568 2.94 -10.86 -24.72
N VAL A 569 3.49 -10.02 -25.60
CA VAL A 569 4.90 -9.64 -25.55
C VAL A 569 5.14 -8.67 -24.37
N GLY A 570 6.31 -8.76 -23.74
CA GLY A 570 6.61 -7.99 -22.52
C GLY A 570 5.74 -8.37 -21.31
N ALA A 571 5.01 -9.49 -21.37
CA ALA A 571 4.15 -9.98 -20.29
C ALA A 571 4.27 -11.49 -20.13
N ASN A 572 4.41 -11.97 -18.89
CA ASN A 572 4.58 -13.40 -18.65
C ASN A 572 3.23 -14.12 -18.52
N VAL A 573 3.05 -15.23 -19.26
CA VAL A 573 1.73 -15.88 -19.45
C VAL A 573 1.50 -17.08 -18.56
N ASP A 574 2.54 -17.59 -17.91
CA ASP A 574 2.47 -18.73 -16.99
C ASP A 574 3.57 -18.69 -15.92
N ALA A 575 3.42 -19.52 -14.89
CA ALA A 575 4.35 -19.60 -13.76
C ALA A 575 5.75 -20.14 -14.14
N ALA A 576 5.88 -20.84 -15.27
CA ALA A 576 7.17 -21.34 -15.76
C ALA A 576 7.93 -20.28 -16.58
N GLN A 577 7.28 -19.17 -16.93
CA GLN A 577 7.88 -18.00 -17.57
C GLN A 577 8.14 -16.93 -16.50
N PRO A 578 9.38 -16.83 -15.98
CA PRO A 578 9.69 -15.92 -14.88
C PRO A 578 9.80 -14.46 -15.31
N VAL A 579 10.16 -14.22 -16.58
CA VAL A 579 10.46 -12.89 -17.14
C VAL A 579 9.95 -12.82 -18.57
N SER A 580 9.42 -11.66 -18.97
CA SER A 580 9.18 -11.28 -20.37
C SER A 580 9.51 -9.80 -20.56
N VAL A 581 10.24 -9.46 -21.61
CA VAL A 581 10.61 -8.08 -21.94
C VAL A 581 10.29 -7.79 -23.41
N ALA A 582 9.73 -6.62 -23.68
CA ALA A 582 9.59 -6.08 -25.03
C ALA A 582 10.27 -4.70 -25.08
N ILE A 583 10.96 -4.42 -26.18
CA ILE A 583 11.64 -3.15 -26.48
C ILE A 583 11.31 -2.82 -27.92
N ASP A 584 10.55 -1.75 -28.13
CA ASP A 584 10.33 -1.10 -29.43
C ASP A 584 11.21 0.15 -29.53
N LEU A 585 11.70 0.49 -30.73
CA LEU A 585 12.63 1.60 -30.97
C LEU A 585 12.09 2.69 -31.91
N GLY A 586 10.84 2.63 -32.35
CA GLY A 586 10.30 3.60 -33.30
C GLY A 586 9.00 3.17 -33.95
N GLY A 587 8.05 4.08 -34.11
CA GLY A 587 6.82 3.82 -34.86
C GLY A 587 5.63 4.53 -34.22
N ASP A 588 4.49 4.57 -34.92
CA ASP A 588 3.18 4.76 -34.29
C ASP A 588 2.52 3.39 -34.10
N ASP A 589 2.70 2.77 -32.94
CA ASP A 589 2.39 1.38 -32.69
C ASP A 589 0.97 1.13 -32.20
N THR A 590 0.51 -0.09 -32.46
CA THR A 590 -0.75 -0.60 -31.92
C THR A 590 -0.51 -1.81 -31.04
N TRP A 591 -0.58 -1.58 -29.73
CA TRP A 591 -0.50 -2.59 -28.68
C TRP A 591 -1.91 -3.08 -28.30
N GLY A 592 -2.29 -4.26 -28.76
CA GLY A 592 -3.67 -4.78 -28.67
C GLY A 592 -3.79 -6.26 -28.31
N TYR A 593 -4.86 -6.86 -28.82
CA TYR A 593 -5.16 -8.28 -28.67
C TYR A 593 -6.10 -8.76 -29.79
N PRO A 594 -6.16 -10.08 -30.07
CA PRO A 594 -7.12 -10.61 -31.03
C PRO A 594 -8.54 -10.47 -30.48
N GLU A 595 -9.32 -9.59 -31.10
CA GLU A 595 -10.72 -9.41 -30.74
C GLU A 595 -11.58 -10.60 -31.17
N THR A 596 -12.44 -11.07 -30.28
CA THR A 596 -13.46 -12.08 -30.54
C THR A 596 -14.79 -11.58 -29.98
N PRO A 597 -15.57 -10.80 -30.77
CA PRO A 597 -16.82 -10.22 -30.32
C PRO A 597 -17.78 -11.27 -29.74
N GLY A 598 -18.34 -10.98 -28.57
CA GLY A 598 -19.28 -11.83 -27.85
C GLY A 598 -20.67 -11.19 -27.74
N ALA A 599 -21.69 -12.02 -27.48
CA ALA A 599 -23.08 -11.56 -27.33
C ALA A 599 -23.34 -10.64 -26.12
N LEU A 600 -22.36 -10.51 -25.21
CA LEU A 600 -22.41 -9.66 -24.03
C LEU A 600 -21.59 -8.37 -24.18
N ASP A 601 -20.91 -8.18 -25.31
CA ASP A 601 -20.31 -6.89 -25.65
C ASP A 601 -21.41 -5.84 -25.89
N THR A 602 -21.08 -4.60 -25.57
CA THR A 602 -21.90 -3.41 -25.86
C THR A 602 -21.08 -2.42 -26.67
N PRO A 603 -21.71 -1.49 -27.42
CA PRO A 603 -20.99 -0.45 -28.16
C PRO A 603 -20.06 0.40 -27.28
N GLU A 604 -20.36 0.51 -25.98
CA GLU A 604 -19.62 1.33 -25.02
C GLU A 604 -18.52 0.56 -24.26
N THR A 605 -18.41 -0.76 -24.43
CA THR A 605 -17.35 -1.60 -23.82
C THR A 605 -16.26 -1.94 -24.82
N LEU A 606 -15.04 -2.22 -24.35
CA LEU A 606 -14.00 -2.81 -25.20
C LEU A 606 -14.47 -4.17 -25.77
N VAL A 607 -14.05 -4.55 -26.97
CA VAL A 607 -14.48 -5.81 -27.59
C VAL A 607 -13.85 -6.98 -26.85
N SER A 608 -14.62 -8.04 -26.55
CA SER A 608 -14.11 -9.22 -25.87
C SER A 608 -12.96 -9.90 -26.63
N ASP A 609 -12.11 -10.63 -25.91
CA ASP A 609 -11.24 -11.66 -26.48
C ASP A 609 -11.92 -13.05 -26.35
N SER A 610 -11.17 -14.12 -26.63
CA SER A 610 -11.73 -15.48 -26.58
C SER A 610 -12.24 -15.93 -25.21
N ASP A 611 -11.84 -15.27 -24.10
CA ASP A 611 -12.37 -15.59 -22.77
C ASP A 611 -13.78 -14.96 -22.55
N GLY A 612 -14.15 -13.96 -23.36
CA GLY A 612 -15.49 -13.36 -23.36
C GLY A 612 -15.79 -12.50 -22.13
N ARG A 613 -17.09 -12.30 -21.86
CA ARG A 613 -17.63 -11.52 -20.74
C ARG A 613 -18.56 -12.35 -19.87
N ALA A 614 -18.69 -11.98 -18.59
CA ALA A 614 -19.65 -12.59 -17.67
C ALA A 614 -20.31 -11.55 -16.75
N ARG A 615 -21.59 -11.79 -16.43
CA ARG A 615 -22.36 -10.95 -15.50
C ARG A 615 -22.04 -11.35 -14.06
N ILE A 616 -21.41 -10.45 -13.31
CA ILE A 616 -21.05 -10.66 -11.90
C ILE A 616 -21.72 -9.54 -11.08
N GLY A 617 -23.05 -9.62 -10.97
CA GLY A 617 -23.86 -8.68 -10.18
C GLY A 617 -24.45 -7.47 -10.94
N GLY A 618 -23.97 -7.17 -12.16
CA GLY A 618 -24.39 -6.01 -12.95
C GLY A 618 -25.22 -6.29 -14.21
N ALA A 619 -25.86 -5.23 -14.73
CA ALA A 619 -26.57 -5.22 -16.01
C ALA A 619 -25.65 -5.16 -17.23
N VAL A 620 -24.38 -4.80 -17.04
CA VAL A 620 -23.32 -4.91 -18.06
C VAL A 620 -22.30 -5.93 -17.59
N ALA A 621 -21.80 -6.74 -18.51
CA ALA A 621 -20.92 -7.87 -18.20
C ALA A 621 -19.44 -7.45 -18.25
N ALA A 622 -18.69 -7.83 -17.23
CA ALA A 622 -17.24 -7.59 -17.16
C ALA A 622 -16.48 -8.59 -18.03
N SER A 623 -15.32 -8.19 -18.54
CA SER A 623 -14.40 -9.03 -19.28
C SER A 623 -13.83 -10.14 -18.40
N MET A 624 -13.76 -11.35 -18.94
CA MET A 624 -13.15 -12.52 -18.30
C MET A 624 -11.75 -12.81 -18.87
N SER A 625 -11.15 -11.89 -19.64
CA SER A 625 -9.77 -12.02 -20.18
C SER A 625 -8.79 -12.46 -19.11
N ARG A 626 -8.06 -13.55 -19.39
CA ARG A 626 -7.06 -14.15 -18.49
C ARG A 626 -5.62 -13.96 -18.98
N THR A 627 -5.46 -13.34 -20.14
CA THR A 627 -4.17 -13.14 -20.80
C THR A 627 -3.54 -11.81 -20.36
N PRO A 628 -2.37 -11.84 -19.70
CA PRO A 628 -1.63 -10.62 -19.36
C PRO A 628 -0.96 -10.03 -20.61
N ARG A 629 -0.77 -8.70 -20.67
CA ARG A 629 -0.25 -7.98 -21.85
C ARG A 629 0.57 -6.76 -21.43
N GLN A 630 1.32 -6.15 -22.36
CA GLN A 630 1.83 -4.78 -22.21
C GLN A 630 2.52 -4.51 -20.87
N GLY A 631 3.65 -5.17 -20.59
CA GLY A 631 4.41 -4.93 -19.35
C GLY A 631 3.81 -5.55 -18.09
N ALA A 632 2.87 -6.50 -18.19
CA ALA A 632 2.29 -7.14 -17.01
C ALA A 632 3.20 -8.24 -16.41
N GLY A 633 3.47 -8.14 -15.11
CA GLY A 633 4.27 -9.10 -14.34
C GLY A 633 3.44 -9.85 -13.29
N ARG A 634 3.23 -11.15 -13.50
CA ARG A 634 2.47 -12.04 -12.61
C ARG A 634 3.38 -13.12 -12.01
N LEU A 635 3.56 -13.14 -10.69
CA LEU A 635 4.48 -14.06 -10.03
C LEU A 635 5.89 -14.06 -10.67
N GLY A 636 6.32 -12.91 -11.19
CA GLY A 636 7.44 -12.76 -12.12
C GLY A 636 7.65 -11.30 -12.51
N VAL A 637 8.38 -11.08 -13.60
CA VAL A 637 8.70 -9.73 -14.12
C VAL A 637 8.19 -9.59 -15.56
N GLY A 638 7.41 -8.56 -15.84
CA GLY A 638 7.01 -8.16 -17.19
C GLY A 638 7.40 -6.71 -17.43
N LEU A 639 8.14 -6.43 -18.49
CA LEU A 639 8.56 -5.07 -18.85
C LEU A 639 8.26 -4.79 -20.32
N LEU A 640 7.71 -3.61 -20.58
CA LEU A 640 7.57 -3.05 -21.91
C LEU A 640 8.29 -1.70 -21.96
N TYR A 641 9.14 -1.51 -22.95
CA TYR A 641 9.73 -0.24 -23.33
C TYR A 641 9.28 0.08 -24.75
N ASP A 642 8.53 1.15 -24.90
CA ASP A 642 8.38 1.86 -26.15
C ASP A 642 9.36 3.04 -26.13
N LEU A 643 10.24 3.10 -27.12
CA LEU A 643 11.31 4.11 -27.23
C LEU A 643 11.21 4.87 -28.56
N GLY A 644 10.04 4.86 -29.19
CA GLY A 644 9.83 5.41 -30.52
C GLY A 644 9.52 6.90 -30.59
N GLY A 645 9.06 7.50 -29.49
CA GLY A 645 8.53 8.86 -29.43
C GLY A 645 7.30 9.07 -30.30
N GLY A 646 6.53 7.99 -30.50
CA GLY A 646 5.44 7.83 -31.45
C GLY A 646 4.14 8.46 -30.99
N SER A 647 3.01 8.02 -31.55
CA SER A 647 1.71 8.26 -30.93
C SER A 647 0.94 6.94 -30.92
N ASP A 648 1.04 6.28 -29.77
CA ASP A 648 0.84 4.87 -29.59
C ASP A 648 -0.56 4.56 -29.06
N ARG A 649 -0.98 3.33 -29.34
CA ARG A 649 -2.32 2.85 -28.97
C ARG A 649 -2.22 1.59 -28.14
N TYR A 650 -2.36 1.76 -26.84
CA TYR A 650 -2.41 0.69 -25.86
C TYR A 650 -3.84 0.31 -25.53
N ARG A 651 -4.23 -0.91 -25.92
CA ARG A 651 -5.56 -1.45 -25.65
C ARG A 651 -5.49 -2.84 -25.05
N ALA A 652 -6.11 -3.00 -23.88
CA ALA A 652 -6.21 -4.29 -23.22
C ALA A 652 -7.56 -4.44 -22.51
N LEU A 653 -7.95 -5.67 -22.22
CA LEU A 653 -9.12 -5.90 -21.37
C LEU A 653 -8.72 -5.82 -19.91
N ARG A 654 -7.71 -6.61 -19.51
CA ARG A 654 -7.27 -6.74 -18.11
C ARG A 654 -5.81 -7.12 -18.01
N MET A 655 -5.20 -6.88 -16.85
CA MET A 655 -3.82 -7.29 -16.51
C MET A 655 -2.81 -6.80 -17.54
N ALA A 656 -2.72 -5.48 -17.72
CA ALA A 656 -1.88 -4.89 -18.74
C ALA A 656 -1.35 -3.51 -18.35
N GLN A 657 -0.56 -2.90 -19.20
CA GLN A 657 -0.07 -1.52 -19.06
C GLN A 657 0.65 -1.33 -17.71
N GLY A 658 1.66 -2.17 -17.47
CA GLY A 658 2.45 -2.13 -16.24
C GLY A 658 1.81 -2.80 -15.01
N PHE A 659 0.84 -3.71 -15.19
CA PHE A 659 0.17 -4.38 -14.08
C PHE A 659 1.07 -5.37 -13.30
N GLY A 660 1.11 -5.27 -11.98
CA GLY A 660 1.87 -6.19 -11.11
C GLY A 660 0.99 -7.01 -10.16
N ALA A 661 1.06 -8.35 -10.23
CA ALA A 661 0.37 -9.23 -9.28
C ALA A 661 1.28 -10.32 -8.75
N LEU A 662 1.60 -10.29 -7.44
CA LEU A 662 2.68 -11.10 -6.85
C LEU A 662 4.02 -10.99 -7.61
N GLY A 663 4.20 -9.91 -8.36
CA GLY A 663 5.29 -9.71 -9.31
C GLY A 663 5.54 -8.22 -9.56
N VAL A 664 6.36 -7.94 -10.56
CA VAL A 664 6.71 -6.57 -10.99
C VAL A 664 6.28 -6.39 -12.45
N GLY A 665 5.32 -5.51 -12.67
CA GLY A 665 4.93 -5.03 -14.00
C GLY A 665 5.45 -3.62 -14.25
N GLY A 666 5.93 -3.36 -15.46
CA GLY A 666 6.45 -2.05 -15.86
C GLY A 666 6.16 -1.76 -17.33
N LEU A 667 5.67 -0.55 -17.60
CA LEU A 667 5.58 0.03 -18.95
C LEU A 667 6.31 1.38 -18.92
N PHE A 668 7.17 1.59 -19.90
CA PHE A 668 7.78 2.88 -20.21
C PHE A 668 7.42 3.23 -21.64
N ASP A 669 6.79 4.38 -21.82
CA ASP A 669 6.68 5.07 -23.10
C ASP A 669 7.61 6.29 -23.04
N ASP A 670 8.33 6.61 -24.12
CA ASP A 670 9.28 7.72 -24.15
C ASP A 670 8.69 9.04 -24.69
N GLY A 671 7.38 9.04 -24.98
CA GLY A 671 6.49 10.18 -25.17
C GLY A 671 5.67 10.09 -26.46
N GLY A 672 4.64 10.91 -26.60
CA GLY A 672 3.73 10.82 -27.74
C GLY A 672 2.45 11.61 -27.55
N ASP A 673 1.45 11.47 -28.41
CA ASP A 673 0.07 11.83 -28.06
C ASP A 673 -0.71 10.49 -27.96
N ASP A 674 -0.57 9.82 -26.82
CA ASP A 674 -0.84 8.39 -26.63
C ASP A 674 -2.25 8.09 -26.14
N ARG A 675 -2.65 6.82 -26.33
CA ARG A 675 -3.98 6.34 -25.94
C ARG A 675 -3.91 5.04 -25.19
N TYR A 676 -4.17 5.11 -23.89
CA TYR A 676 -4.24 3.97 -22.99
C TYR A 676 -5.70 3.63 -22.66
N ALA A 677 -6.18 2.48 -23.15
CA ALA A 677 -7.53 1.99 -22.89
C ALA A 677 -7.50 0.60 -22.23
N ILE A 678 -8.05 0.50 -21.02
CA ILE A 678 -8.22 -0.76 -20.31
C ILE A 678 -9.59 -0.87 -19.64
N GLU A 679 -10.09 -2.09 -19.39
CA GLU A 679 -11.27 -2.26 -18.55
C GLU A 679 -10.89 -2.26 -17.07
N SER A 680 -9.99 -3.16 -16.63
CA SER A 680 -9.53 -3.17 -15.25
C SER A 680 -8.18 -3.84 -15.01
N GLY A 681 -7.46 -3.42 -13.97
CA GLY A 681 -6.18 -4.04 -13.58
C GLY A 681 -5.06 -3.67 -14.55
N GLY A 682 -4.76 -2.38 -14.66
CA GLY A 682 -3.62 -1.90 -15.44
C GLY A 682 -3.30 -0.43 -15.23
N GLN A 683 -2.53 0.16 -16.14
CA GLN A 683 -2.06 1.55 -16.03
C GLN A 683 -1.32 1.77 -14.69
N GLY A 684 -0.30 0.95 -14.44
CA GLY A 684 0.48 0.97 -13.21
C GLY A 684 -0.22 0.38 -11.98
N ALA A 685 -1.27 -0.43 -12.14
CA ALA A 685 -1.96 -1.05 -11.00
C ALA A 685 -1.23 -2.24 -10.38
N ALA A 686 -1.40 -2.45 -9.07
CA ALA A 686 -0.71 -3.51 -8.33
C ALA A 686 -1.58 -4.27 -7.31
N VAL A 687 -1.30 -5.56 -7.17
CA VAL A 687 -1.95 -6.49 -6.22
C VAL A 687 -0.87 -7.34 -5.54
N VAL A 688 -0.55 -7.03 -4.27
CA VAL A 688 0.59 -7.62 -3.52
C VAL A 688 1.97 -7.38 -4.17
N GLY A 689 2.01 -6.86 -5.40
CA GLY A 689 3.17 -6.65 -6.26
C GLY A 689 3.55 -5.18 -6.43
N ILE A 690 4.33 -4.90 -7.46
CA ILE A 690 4.69 -3.55 -7.92
C ILE A 690 4.17 -3.39 -9.35
N GLY A 691 3.38 -2.36 -9.61
CA GLY A 691 2.89 -2.01 -10.94
C GLY A 691 3.31 -0.58 -11.26
N VAL A 692 3.90 -0.36 -12.42
CA VAL A 692 4.43 0.94 -12.83
C VAL A 692 4.09 1.22 -14.29
N LEU A 693 3.55 2.40 -14.57
CA LEU A 693 3.51 3.01 -15.88
C LEU A 693 4.24 4.36 -15.79
N VAL A 694 5.20 4.59 -16.67
CA VAL A 694 5.87 5.88 -16.85
C VAL A 694 5.65 6.31 -18.29
N ASP A 695 5.08 7.49 -18.48
CA ASP A 695 4.96 8.14 -19.77
C ASP A 695 6.04 9.23 -19.90
N GLY A 696 6.58 9.41 -21.11
CA GLY A 696 7.60 10.40 -21.42
C GLY A 696 7.07 11.84 -21.44
N GLY A 697 5.76 11.98 -21.59
CA GLY A 697 4.97 13.19 -21.72
C GLY A 697 4.32 13.29 -23.11
N GLY A 698 3.30 14.12 -23.25
CA GLY A 698 2.43 14.04 -24.38
C GLY A 698 1.16 14.87 -24.26
N ARG A 699 0.10 14.47 -24.96
CA ARG A 699 -1.28 14.85 -24.63
C ARG A 699 -2.11 13.59 -24.67
N ASP A 700 -2.06 12.90 -23.55
CA ASP A 700 -2.35 11.49 -23.44
C ASP A 700 -3.76 11.27 -22.93
N GLN A 701 -4.30 10.12 -23.30
CA GLN A 701 -5.66 9.72 -22.94
C GLN A 701 -5.64 8.40 -22.20
N TYR A 702 -5.94 8.45 -20.91
CA TYR A 702 -6.04 7.30 -20.03
C TYR A 702 -7.51 6.97 -19.73
N SER A 703 -8.02 5.88 -20.30
CA SER A 703 -9.37 5.38 -20.07
C SER A 703 -9.38 4.04 -19.32
N ALA A 704 -10.06 4.00 -18.17
CA ALA A 704 -10.27 2.78 -17.38
C ALA A 704 -11.70 2.66 -16.81
N TRP A 705 -12.14 1.47 -16.40
CA TRP A 705 -13.39 1.33 -15.62
C TRP A 705 -13.13 1.10 -14.13
N ALA A 706 -12.12 0.29 -13.79
CA ALA A 706 -11.78 0.03 -12.40
C ALA A 706 -10.33 -0.41 -12.18
N PHE A 707 -9.85 -0.33 -10.94
CA PHE A 707 -8.59 -0.93 -10.46
C PHE A 707 -7.38 -0.59 -11.36
N SER A 708 -7.24 0.68 -11.74
CA SER A 708 -6.25 1.15 -12.73
C SER A 708 -5.74 2.54 -12.39
N GLN A 709 -4.82 3.11 -13.19
CA GLN A 709 -4.30 4.48 -13.02
C GLN A 709 -3.63 4.66 -11.66
N GLY A 710 -2.54 3.91 -11.43
CA GLY A 710 -1.81 3.97 -10.17
C GLY A 710 -2.54 3.33 -8.99
N PHE A 711 -3.34 2.28 -9.22
CA PHE A 711 -4.13 1.62 -8.17
C PHE A 711 -3.28 0.65 -7.31
N GLY A 712 -3.44 0.68 -5.99
CA GLY A 712 -2.78 -0.26 -5.06
C GLY A 712 -3.77 -1.07 -4.21
N TYR A 713 -3.85 -2.38 -4.44
CA TYR A 713 -4.56 -3.31 -3.55
C TYR A 713 -3.67 -3.76 -2.37
N VAL A 714 -4.16 -4.64 -1.50
CA VAL A 714 -3.44 -5.25 -0.36
C VAL A 714 -1.96 -5.52 -0.70
N GLN A 715 -1.05 -4.91 0.08
CA GLN A 715 0.42 -4.96 -0.07
C GLN A 715 1.00 -4.54 -1.43
N GLY A 716 0.18 -4.09 -2.37
CA GLY A 716 0.58 -3.62 -3.68
C GLY A 716 1.05 -2.16 -3.62
N VAL A 717 1.98 -1.80 -4.50
CA VAL A 717 2.27 -0.40 -4.80
C VAL A 717 2.07 -0.18 -6.29
N GLY A 718 1.05 0.60 -6.63
CA GLY A 718 0.77 1.01 -8.00
C GLY A 718 1.20 2.46 -8.22
N LEU A 719 1.87 2.71 -9.34
CA LEU A 719 2.37 4.03 -9.74
C LEU A 719 2.07 4.27 -11.22
N LEU A 720 1.33 5.34 -11.51
CA LEU A 720 1.31 5.98 -12.82
C LEU A 720 2.07 7.29 -12.69
N HIS A 721 3.09 7.50 -13.50
CA HIS A 721 3.88 8.72 -13.56
C HIS A 721 3.84 9.29 -14.98
N ASP A 722 3.03 10.33 -15.17
CA ASP A 722 3.07 11.16 -16.36
C ASP A 722 3.99 12.36 -16.12
N ARG A 723 4.75 12.71 -17.14
CA ARG A 723 5.83 13.67 -17.03
C ARG A 723 5.46 15.04 -17.56
N ALA A 724 4.50 15.19 -18.44
CA ALA A 724 4.08 16.50 -18.94
C ALA A 724 2.96 16.31 -19.96
N GLY A 725 1.98 17.19 -19.97
CA GLY A 725 1.01 17.18 -21.05
C GLY A 725 -0.23 17.97 -20.71
N ASP A 726 -1.19 18.03 -21.63
CA ASP A 726 -2.54 18.45 -21.27
C ASP A 726 -3.38 17.17 -21.35
N ASP A 727 -3.43 16.42 -20.25
CA ASP A 727 -3.80 15.01 -20.24
C ASP A 727 -5.24 14.76 -19.80
N VAL A 728 -5.78 13.63 -20.23
CA VAL A 728 -7.16 13.24 -19.90
C VAL A 728 -7.18 11.89 -19.20
N TYR A 729 -7.49 11.93 -17.91
CA TYR A 729 -7.69 10.76 -17.05
C TYR A 729 -9.18 10.48 -16.88
N GLU A 730 -9.69 9.53 -17.66
CA GLU A 730 -11.08 9.11 -17.65
C GLU A 730 -11.26 7.75 -16.98
N SER A 731 -11.86 7.77 -15.79
CA SER A 731 -12.45 6.59 -15.16
C SER A 731 -13.95 6.54 -15.45
N LYS A 732 -14.35 5.56 -16.26
CA LYS A 732 -15.68 5.48 -16.86
C LYS A 732 -16.75 5.34 -15.79
N VAL A 733 -17.64 6.33 -15.71
CA VAL A 733 -18.80 6.30 -14.82
C VAL A 733 -19.90 5.39 -15.37
N THR A 734 -20.06 5.38 -16.70
CA THR A 734 -21.01 4.53 -17.44
C THR A 734 -20.35 3.97 -18.71
N PRO A 735 -20.75 2.77 -19.17
CA PRO A 735 -21.67 1.83 -18.52
C PRO A 735 -21.13 1.29 -17.19
N VAL A 736 -22.04 0.87 -16.31
CA VAL A 736 -21.70 0.30 -15.00
C VAL A 736 -21.38 -1.18 -15.16
N ILE A 737 -20.08 -1.50 -15.18
CA ILE A 737 -19.52 -2.86 -15.28
C ILE A 737 -19.16 -3.39 -13.88
N HIS A 738 -18.67 -2.51 -13.00
CA HIS A 738 -18.24 -2.79 -11.64
C HIS A 738 -19.13 -2.00 -10.66
N PRO A 739 -20.39 -2.42 -10.42
CA PRO A 739 -21.35 -1.61 -9.66
C PRO A 739 -20.86 -1.29 -8.25
N SER A 740 -21.00 -0.02 -7.86
CA SER A 740 -20.68 0.41 -6.51
C SER A 740 -21.83 0.12 -5.53
N PRO A 741 -21.53 -0.43 -4.32
CA PRO A 741 -22.50 -0.52 -3.24
C PRO A 741 -23.04 0.83 -2.76
N GLN A 742 -22.25 1.91 -2.92
CA GLN A 742 -22.63 3.27 -2.55
C GLN A 742 -23.59 3.87 -3.57
N SER A 743 -23.25 3.76 -4.87
CA SER A 743 -24.10 4.26 -5.96
C SER A 743 -24.23 3.20 -7.05
N PRO A 744 -25.39 2.50 -7.15
CA PRO A 744 -25.58 1.45 -8.17
C PRO A 744 -25.61 2.01 -9.61
N MET A 745 -25.63 3.34 -9.76
CA MET A 745 -25.56 4.05 -11.04
C MET A 745 -24.12 4.43 -11.45
N SER A 746 -23.11 3.95 -10.72
CA SER A 746 -21.70 4.26 -10.97
C SER A 746 -20.81 3.03 -10.74
N ASN A 747 -19.63 3.04 -11.37
CA ASN A 747 -18.60 2.05 -11.09
C ASN A 747 -17.91 2.32 -9.74
N SER A 748 -17.64 1.27 -8.97
CA SER A 748 -16.56 1.22 -7.97
C SER A 748 -15.25 1.28 -8.75
N SER A 749 -14.74 2.49 -8.90
CA SER A 749 -13.63 2.79 -9.79
C SER A 749 -12.34 2.29 -9.18
N PHE A 750 -11.95 2.78 -8.00
CA PHE A 750 -10.61 2.56 -7.45
C PHE A 750 -9.53 2.87 -8.50
N THR A 751 -9.54 4.12 -8.98
CA THR A 751 -8.62 4.64 -10.00
C THR A 751 -8.00 5.96 -9.55
N GLN A 752 -7.00 6.43 -10.30
CA GLN A 752 -6.36 7.75 -10.09
C GLN A 752 -5.72 7.81 -8.70
N GLY A 753 -4.76 6.92 -8.48
CA GLY A 753 -4.02 6.83 -7.22
C GLY A 753 -4.84 6.28 -6.06
N ALA A 754 -5.76 5.34 -6.29
CA ALA A 754 -6.57 4.79 -5.21
C ALA A 754 -5.86 3.64 -4.47
N GLY A 755 -5.96 3.64 -3.14
CA GLY A 755 -5.51 2.55 -2.26
C GLY A 755 -6.69 1.77 -1.67
N PHE A 756 -6.66 0.43 -1.78
CA PHE A 756 -7.79 -0.42 -1.39
C PHE A 756 -7.37 -1.65 -0.60
N GLY A 757 -7.95 -1.82 0.59
CA GLY A 757 -7.86 -3.04 1.39
C GLY A 757 -9.13 -3.87 1.41
N ARG A 758 -8.98 -5.13 1.79
CA ARG A 758 -10.08 -6.09 1.87
C ARG A 758 -10.78 -5.98 3.22
N ARG A 759 -12.04 -5.54 3.18
CA ARG A 759 -12.99 -5.69 4.29
C ARG A 759 -13.69 -7.05 4.22
N GLY A 760 -13.33 -7.97 5.10
CA GLY A 760 -13.78 -9.37 5.12
C GLY A 760 -14.81 -9.71 6.20
N ASP A 761 -15.31 -8.74 6.95
CA ASP A 761 -16.28 -8.95 8.05
C ASP A 761 -17.52 -9.78 7.66
N ALA A 762 -18.02 -9.63 6.43
CA ALA A 762 -19.16 -10.36 5.89
C ALA A 762 -18.78 -11.66 5.13
N THR A 763 -17.50 -12.00 5.01
CA THR A 763 -17.07 -13.23 4.32
C THR A 763 -16.97 -14.41 5.29
N PRO A 764 -17.11 -15.66 4.81
CA PRO A 764 -16.96 -16.84 5.67
C PRO A 764 -15.60 -16.93 6.38
N ASP A 765 -14.53 -16.44 5.74
CA ASP A 765 -13.17 -16.43 6.29
C ASP A 765 -12.92 -15.30 7.31
N ARG A 766 -13.74 -14.25 7.33
CA ARG A 766 -13.64 -13.08 8.23
C ARG A 766 -12.27 -12.36 8.23
N THR A 767 -11.51 -12.49 7.17
CA THR A 767 -10.13 -11.99 7.10
C THR A 767 -10.07 -10.57 6.57
N ASN A 768 -9.77 -9.61 7.42
CA ASN A 768 -9.50 -8.24 7.01
C ASN A 768 -8.05 -8.09 6.57
N MET A 769 -7.80 -7.29 5.54
CA MET A 769 -6.45 -7.03 5.03
C MET A 769 -6.30 -5.55 4.69
N SER A 770 -5.41 -4.84 5.39
CA SER A 770 -5.06 -3.45 5.04
C SER A 770 -4.60 -3.36 3.57
N GLY A 771 -4.97 -2.27 2.92
CA GLY A 771 -4.64 -2.00 1.52
C GLY A 771 -3.19 -1.67 1.25
N GLY A 772 -2.91 -1.39 -0.02
CA GLY A 772 -1.61 -0.94 -0.51
C GLY A 772 -1.52 0.57 -0.71
N ILE A 773 -0.50 0.99 -1.45
CA ILE A 773 -0.30 2.39 -1.87
C ILE A 773 -0.66 2.51 -3.34
N GLY A 774 -1.60 3.39 -3.67
CA GLY A 774 -1.87 3.82 -5.04
C GLY A 774 -1.40 5.26 -5.25
N VAL A 775 -0.65 5.51 -6.33
CA VAL A 775 -0.17 6.85 -6.70
C VAL A 775 -0.42 7.12 -8.18
N LEU A 776 -1.12 8.21 -8.48
CA LEU A 776 -1.04 8.88 -9.78
C LEU A 776 -0.25 10.15 -9.57
N ARG A 777 0.88 10.28 -10.28
CA ARG A 777 1.70 11.49 -10.35
C ARG A 777 1.63 12.02 -11.77
N ASP A 778 0.98 13.17 -11.95
CA ASP A 778 1.14 14.00 -13.14
C ASP A 778 2.07 15.16 -12.78
N ARG A 779 3.07 15.49 -13.59
CA ARG A 779 4.11 16.46 -13.20
C ARG A 779 3.74 17.90 -13.49
N GLU A 780 3.09 18.17 -14.60
CA GLU A 780 2.76 19.51 -15.09
C GLU A 780 1.78 19.40 -16.26
N GLY A 781 0.82 20.31 -16.34
CA GLY A 781 -0.17 20.20 -17.40
C GLY A 781 -1.37 21.12 -17.28
N ALA A 782 -2.43 20.82 -18.01
CA ALA A 782 -3.75 21.40 -17.78
C ALA A 782 -4.75 20.26 -17.95
N ASP A 783 -4.89 19.50 -16.88
CA ASP A 783 -5.30 18.12 -16.90
C ASP A 783 -6.76 17.96 -16.51
N ARG A 784 -7.34 16.88 -17.01
CA ARG A 784 -8.74 16.56 -16.75
C ARG A 784 -8.90 15.19 -16.14
N TYR A 785 -9.38 15.19 -14.90
CA TYR A 785 -9.70 14.00 -14.14
C TYR A 785 -11.21 13.80 -14.05
N THR A 786 -11.72 12.70 -14.59
CA THR A 786 -13.13 12.29 -14.44
C THR A 786 -13.24 10.92 -13.82
N ALA A 787 -14.06 10.74 -12.79
CA ALA A 787 -14.25 9.43 -12.16
C ALA A 787 -15.62 9.18 -11.53
N GLY A 788 -15.89 7.91 -11.21
CA GLY A 788 -17.09 7.46 -10.50
C GLY A 788 -16.95 7.54 -8.98
N VAL A 789 -17.01 6.37 -8.33
CA VAL A 789 -16.90 6.21 -6.88
C VAL A 789 -15.53 5.64 -6.53
N PHE A 790 -14.92 6.13 -5.46
CA PHE A 790 -13.57 5.74 -5.01
C PHE A 790 -12.49 6.07 -6.05
N ALA A 791 -12.08 7.33 -6.17
CA ALA A 791 -11.01 7.72 -7.09
C ALA A 791 -10.28 8.98 -6.60
N GLN A 792 -9.32 9.49 -7.37
CA GLN A 792 -8.62 10.76 -7.13
C GLN A 792 -7.97 10.80 -5.74
N GLY A 793 -7.04 9.88 -5.49
CA GLY A 793 -6.29 9.81 -4.25
C GLY A 793 -7.08 9.25 -3.06
N THR A 794 -8.06 8.38 -3.31
CA THR A 794 -8.88 7.83 -2.23
C THR A 794 -8.21 6.66 -1.49
N GLY A 795 -8.46 6.57 -0.18
CA GLY A 795 -8.14 5.38 0.63
C GLY A 795 -9.38 4.63 1.10
N TYR A 796 -9.34 3.30 1.05
CA TYR A 796 -10.36 2.44 1.65
C TYR A 796 -9.74 1.26 2.42
N TRP A 797 -10.19 1.01 3.65
CA TRP A 797 -9.78 -0.13 4.50
C TRP A 797 -8.26 -0.29 4.65
N GLY A 798 -7.59 0.64 5.33
CA GLY A 798 -6.12 0.62 5.48
C GLY A 798 -5.35 0.85 4.16
N GLY A 799 -6.05 1.11 3.06
CA GLY A 799 -5.44 1.54 1.80
C GLY A 799 -4.97 3.00 1.88
N MET A 800 -3.94 3.30 1.10
CA MET A 800 -3.34 4.62 0.98
C MET A 800 -3.45 5.09 -0.46
N GLY A 801 -4.26 6.10 -0.73
CA GLY A 801 -4.38 6.68 -2.07
C GLY A 801 -3.81 8.08 -2.15
N LEU A 802 -3.10 8.38 -3.25
CA LEU A 802 -2.52 9.68 -3.55
C LEU A 802 -2.73 10.05 -5.03
N LEU A 803 -3.38 11.19 -5.27
CA LEU A 803 -3.31 11.90 -6.54
C LEU A 803 -2.40 13.10 -6.33
N LEU A 804 -1.28 13.14 -7.04
CA LEU A 804 -0.22 14.13 -6.90
C LEU A 804 -0.08 14.86 -8.23
N ASP A 805 -0.86 15.91 -8.39
CA ASP A 805 -0.87 16.73 -9.58
C ASP A 805 0.21 17.81 -9.53
N GLY A 806 0.65 18.21 -10.72
CA GLY A 806 1.66 19.22 -10.97
C GLY A 806 1.14 20.63 -10.85
N ALA A 807 1.84 21.56 -11.51
CA ALA A 807 1.27 22.88 -11.74
C ALA A 807 0.45 22.84 -13.03
N GLY A 808 -0.71 23.50 -13.03
CA GLY A 808 -1.65 23.43 -14.14
C GLY A 808 -2.97 24.15 -13.89
N ASP A 809 -3.73 24.45 -14.95
CA ASP A 809 -5.13 24.89 -14.79
C ASP A 809 -6.02 23.63 -14.91
N ASP A 810 -6.19 22.93 -13.80
CA ASP A 810 -6.67 21.55 -13.76
C ASP A 810 -8.16 21.42 -13.44
N ARG A 811 -8.69 20.23 -13.73
CA ARG A 811 -10.11 19.95 -13.56
C ARG A 811 -10.38 18.58 -12.97
N TYR A 812 -11.03 18.57 -11.81
CA TYR A 812 -11.35 17.37 -11.05
C TYR A 812 -12.86 17.15 -10.93
N ASP A 813 -13.41 16.17 -11.63
CA ASP A 813 -14.85 15.89 -11.65
C ASP A 813 -15.15 14.43 -11.25
N ALA A 814 -15.69 14.19 -10.06
CA ALA A 814 -16.08 12.85 -9.64
C ALA A 814 -17.28 12.80 -8.68
N ARG A 815 -17.80 11.60 -8.38
CA ARG A 815 -19.12 11.46 -7.72
C ARG A 815 -19.07 11.35 -6.19
N TRP A 816 -18.36 10.36 -5.65
CA TRP A 816 -18.42 9.98 -4.23
C TRP A 816 -17.12 9.32 -3.76
N TYR A 817 -16.58 9.73 -2.61
CA TYR A 817 -15.31 9.25 -2.03
C TYR A 817 -14.14 9.55 -2.97
N VAL A 818 -13.93 10.84 -3.21
CA VAL A 818 -13.01 11.36 -4.23
C VAL A 818 -12.22 12.56 -3.72
N GLN A 819 -11.19 12.97 -4.47
CA GLN A 819 -10.39 14.17 -4.19
C GLN A 819 -9.74 14.12 -2.81
N GLY A 820 -8.97 13.07 -2.56
CA GLY A 820 -8.27 12.85 -1.30
C GLY A 820 -9.14 12.39 -0.14
N ALA A 821 -10.37 11.95 -0.41
CA ALA A 821 -11.27 11.42 0.62
C ALA A 821 -10.91 9.99 1.02
N ALA A 822 -11.14 9.62 2.29
CA ALA A 822 -10.80 8.29 2.81
C ALA A 822 -11.87 7.69 3.74
N ALA A 823 -11.97 6.36 3.74
CA ALA A 823 -12.97 5.61 4.50
C ALA A 823 -12.42 4.33 5.16
N HIS A 824 -12.90 4.04 6.38
CA HIS A 824 -12.58 2.86 7.18
C HIS A 824 -11.08 2.67 7.45
N PHE A 825 -10.53 3.44 8.39
CA PHE A 825 -9.12 3.35 8.81
C PHE A 825 -8.15 3.50 7.64
N ALA A 826 -8.42 4.39 6.69
CA ALA A 826 -7.63 4.55 5.48
C ALA A 826 -6.96 5.94 5.41
N TYR A 827 -6.10 6.11 4.41
CA TYR A 827 -5.40 7.35 4.11
C TYR A 827 -5.70 7.76 2.67
N GLY A 828 -6.14 8.99 2.46
CA GLY A 828 -6.37 9.56 1.13
C GLY A 828 -5.79 10.97 1.05
N ALA A 829 -5.16 11.28 -0.06
CA ALA A 829 -4.59 12.59 -0.33
C ALA A 829 -4.75 13.00 -1.80
N LEU A 830 -5.15 14.24 -2.02
CA LEU A 830 -4.95 14.95 -3.28
C LEU A 830 -4.01 16.12 -2.99
N VAL A 831 -2.93 16.24 -3.76
CA VAL A 831 -2.06 17.40 -3.77
C VAL A 831 -2.08 17.97 -5.17
N ASP A 832 -2.50 19.21 -5.27
CA ASP A 832 -2.45 20.01 -6.50
C ASP A 832 -1.26 20.97 -6.39
N GLY A 833 -0.38 20.98 -7.38
CA GLY A 833 0.85 21.78 -7.38
C GLY A 833 0.63 23.25 -7.74
N GLY A 834 -0.58 23.59 -8.17
CA GLY A 834 -1.13 24.93 -8.27
C GLY A 834 -1.48 25.37 -9.69
N GLY A 835 -2.51 26.19 -9.77
CA GLY A 835 -2.89 27.00 -10.92
C GLY A 835 -4.34 27.39 -10.72
N ARG A 836 -5.15 27.54 -11.78
CA ARG A 836 -6.57 27.90 -11.60
C ARG A 836 -7.47 26.69 -11.75
N ASP A 837 -7.83 26.10 -10.62
CA ASP A 837 -8.39 24.75 -10.60
C ASP A 837 -9.90 24.72 -10.40
N LEU A 838 -10.51 23.72 -11.04
CA LEU A 838 -11.95 23.53 -11.07
C LEU A 838 -12.35 22.19 -10.45
N HIS A 839 -12.91 22.23 -9.25
CA HIS A 839 -13.38 21.04 -8.55
C HIS A 839 -14.90 20.85 -8.66
N ASN A 840 -15.30 19.72 -9.24
CA ASN A 840 -16.66 19.18 -9.37
C ASN A 840 -17.66 20.14 -10.08
N GLN A 841 -17.22 20.75 -11.17
CA GLN A 841 -18.03 21.71 -11.92
C GLN A 841 -19.12 21.03 -12.79
N ASP A 842 -18.84 19.84 -13.36
CA ASP A 842 -19.74 19.13 -14.29
C ASP A 842 -20.35 17.86 -13.69
N SER A 843 -19.66 17.20 -12.74
CA SER A 843 -20.08 15.89 -12.23
C SER A 843 -21.34 15.94 -11.35
N THR A 844 -22.10 14.84 -11.34
CA THR A 844 -23.14 14.59 -10.32
C THR A 844 -22.45 14.34 -8.99
N ARG A 845 -22.49 15.34 -8.10
CA ARG A 845 -21.86 15.29 -6.78
C ARG A 845 -22.77 14.59 -5.78
N GLU A 846 -22.24 13.63 -5.05
CA GLU A 846 -23.00 12.88 -4.04
C GLU A 846 -22.55 13.23 -2.61
N ASN A 847 -21.42 12.70 -2.13
CA ASN A 847 -20.95 12.90 -0.74
C ASN A 847 -19.42 12.65 -0.66
N MET A 848 -18.75 13.02 0.44
CA MET A 848 -17.33 12.70 0.71
C MET A 848 -16.35 13.15 -0.40
N THR A 849 -16.03 14.44 -0.45
CA THR A 849 -15.08 15.01 -1.43
C THR A 849 -14.08 15.97 -0.78
N ALA A 850 -13.05 16.39 -1.51
CA ALA A 850 -12.10 17.45 -1.12
C ALA A 850 -11.55 17.28 0.31
N GLY A 851 -10.77 16.22 0.52
CA GLY A 851 -10.07 15.96 1.78
C GLY A 851 -10.96 15.52 2.95
N ALA A 852 -12.13 14.91 2.67
CA ALA A 852 -13.01 14.41 3.73
C ALA A 852 -12.55 13.08 4.33
N GLY A 853 -12.59 12.96 5.66
CA GLY A 853 -12.21 11.72 6.38
C GLY A 853 -13.40 11.06 7.07
N HIS A 854 -13.61 9.77 6.82
CA HIS A 854 -14.68 8.96 7.41
C HIS A 854 -14.15 7.73 8.16
N ASP A 855 -14.73 7.42 9.32
CA ASP A 855 -14.47 6.18 10.07
C ASP A 855 -13.00 5.94 10.38
N PHE A 856 -12.43 6.79 11.24
CA PHE A 856 -11.01 6.79 11.61
C PHE A 856 -10.07 6.87 10.42
N SER A 857 -10.49 7.44 9.29
CA SER A 857 -9.62 7.69 8.15
C SER A 857 -9.13 9.12 8.14
N LEU A 858 -7.98 9.32 7.49
CA LEU A 858 -7.43 10.64 7.21
C LEU A 858 -7.67 10.97 5.73
N GLY A 859 -8.47 11.99 5.46
CA GLY A 859 -8.63 12.57 4.13
C GLY A 859 -7.91 13.92 4.04
N ILE A 860 -7.22 14.17 2.94
CA ILE A 860 -6.40 15.37 2.73
C ILE A 860 -6.62 15.91 1.32
N LEU A 861 -6.85 17.22 1.19
CA LEU A 861 -6.65 17.95 -0.06
C LEU A 861 -5.76 19.16 0.21
N LEU A 862 -4.65 19.26 -0.52
CA LEU A 862 -3.73 20.40 -0.49
C LEU A 862 -3.73 21.05 -1.88
N ALA A 863 -4.24 22.27 -1.99
CA ALA A 863 -4.06 23.13 -3.16
C ALA A 863 -2.87 24.05 -2.89
N LEU A 864 -1.85 23.98 -3.73
CA LEU A 864 -0.63 24.75 -3.59
C LEU A 864 -0.65 25.93 -4.56
N GLY A 865 0.17 26.96 -4.33
CA GLY A 865 0.23 28.12 -5.22
C GLY A 865 -0.65 29.29 -4.82
N ASP A 866 -0.90 30.18 -5.78
CA ASP A 866 -1.62 31.46 -5.61
C ASP A 866 -2.70 31.68 -6.69
N GLY A 867 -3.18 30.60 -7.30
CA GLY A 867 -4.22 30.64 -8.33
C GLY A 867 -5.60 30.92 -7.76
N ALA A 868 -6.67 30.81 -8.56
CA ALA A 868 -8.00 31.27 -8.11
C ALA A 868 -9.03 30.18 -8.31
N ASP A 869 -9.13 29.31 -7.32
CA ASP A 869 -9.76 28.01 -7.43
C ASP A 869 -11.25 28.07 -7.18
N SER A 870 -11.96 27.12 -7.77
CA SER A 870 -13.40 27.03 -7.66
C SER A 870 -13.81 25.63 -7.19
N TYR A 871 -14.27 25.57 -5.95
CA TYR A 871 -14.72 24.37 -5.28
C TYR A 871 -16.23 24.29 -5.24
N ARG A 872 -16.79 23.27 -5.91
CA ARG A 872 -18.22 23.01 -5.91
C ARG A 872 -18.53 21.69 -5.23
N VAL A 873 -18.80 21.70 -3.94
CA VAL A 873 -18.83 20.46 -3.15
C VAL A 873 -20.23 20.03 -2.73
N PRO A 874 -20.47 18.73 -2.50
CA PRO A 874 -21.71 18.25 -1.89
C PRO A 874 -21.61 18.30 -0.35
N ASN A 875 -22.29 17.39 0.34
CA ASN A 875 -22.10 17.18 1.77
C ASN A 875 -20.77 16.47 2.08
N LEU A 876 -20.29 16.67 3.31
CA LEU A 876 -19.08 16.05 3.87
C LEU A 876 -17.86 16.30 2.97
N ALA A 877 -17.43 17.56 2.94
CA ALA A 877 -16.37 18.01 2.05
C ALA A 877 -15.51 19.16 2.61
N LEU A 878 -14.45 19.53 1.89
CA LEU A 878 -13.53 20.62 2.25
C LEU A 878 -12.97 20.41 3.67
N GLY A 879 -12.31 19.26 3.84
CA GLY A 879 -11.65 18.90 5.10
C GLY A 879 -12.60 18.49 6.20
N ALA A 880 -13.85 18.13 5.89
CA ALA A 880 -14.80 17.69 6.91
C ALA A 880 -14.50 16.28 7.44
N GLY A 881 -14.75 16.08 8.74
CA GLY A 881 -14.60 14.78 9.42
C GLY A 881 -15.93 14.14 9.73
N ASN A 882 -16.03 12.82 9.57
CA ASN A 882 -17.20 12.06 9.94
C ASN A 882 -16.89 10.74 10.63
N ALA A 883 -17.72 10.36 11.61
CA ALA A 883 -17.61 9.09 12.33
C ALA A 883 -16.17 8.82 12.85
N ASN A 884 -15.57 9.76 13.58
CA ASN A 884 -14.20 9.71 14.07
C ASN A 884 -13.09 9.78 13.00
N GLY A 885 -13.44 10.03 11.74
CA GLY A 885 -12.50 10.43 10.71
C GLY A 885 -11.96 11.84 10.94
N ALA A 886 -10.84 12.12 10.28
CA ALA A 886 -10.18 13.41 10.24
C ALA A 886 -10.06 13.89 8.79
N GLY A 887 -10.54 15.09 8.51
CA GLY A 887 -10.38 15.75 7.22
C GLY A 887 -9.45 16.96 7.32
N ILE A 888 -8.61 17.14 6.31
CA ILE A 888 -7.78 18.33 6.12
C ILE A 888 -8.02 18.86 4.71
N PHE A 889 -8.43 20.11 4.62
CA PHE A 889 -8.39 20.89 3.40
C PHE A 889 -7.49 22.09 3.64
N ALA A 890 -6.58 22.35 2.71
CA ALA A 890 -5.70 23.51 2.77
C ALA A 890 -5.49 24.10 1.38
N ASP A 891 -5.72 25.39 1.27
CA ASP A 891 -5.42 26.21 0.11
C ASP A 891 -4.29 27.20 0.45
N GLU A 892 -3.24 27.25 -0.38
CA GLU A 892 -2.07 28.10 -0.15
C GLU A 892 -2.27 29.57 -0.55
N GLY A 893 -3.36 29.89 -1.24
CA GLY A 893 -3.85 31.24 -1.48
C GLY A 893 -4.47 31.43 -2.85
N GLY A 894 -5.23 32.51 -2.99
CA GLY A 894 -6.00 32.73 -4.20
C GLY A 894 -7.14 33.70 -3.99
N ASP A 895 -7.85 34.07 -5.06
CA ASP A 895 -9.17 34.69 -4.89
C ASP A 895 -10.22 33.57 -5.10
N ASP A 896 -10.41 32.73 -4.09
CA ASP A 896 -11.05 31.42 -4.22
C ASP A 896 -12.57 31.47 -4.05
N THR A 897 -13.24 30.46 -4.59
CA THR A 897 -14.69 30.31 -4.49
C THR A 897 -15.09 28.97 -3.90
N TYR A 898 -15.73 29.02 -2.73
CA TYR A 898 -16.26 27.87 -2.02
C TYR A 898 -17.79 27.80 -2.10
N ASP A 899 -18.32 26.99 -3.01
CA ASP A 899 -19.75 26.66 -3.13
C ASP A 899 -20.07 25.38 -2.33
N ALA A 900 -20.31 25.55 -1.02
CA ALA A 900 -20.54 24.49 -0.04
C ALA A 900 -21.92 24.64 0.60
N ALA A 901 -22.95 24.16 -0.10
CA ALA A 901 -24.33 24.33 0.34
C ALA A 901 -24.68 23.56 1.64
N ALA A 902 -24.00 22.45 1.90
CA ALA A 902 -24.24 21.59 3.06
C ALA A 902 -23.49 22.08 4.31
N VAL A 903 -24.06 21.82 5.50
CA VAL A 903 -23.47 22.24 6.78
C VAL A 903 -22.21 21.46 7.11
N LEU A 904 -22.18 20.15 6.84
CA LEU A 904 -21.02 19.30 7.10
C LEU A 904 -19.97 19.52 6.00
N SER A 905 -19.36 20.70 5.98
CA SER A 905 -18.31 21.10 5.04
C SER A 905 -17.43 22.18 5.68
N LEU A 906 -16.38 22.65 5.00
CA LEU A 906 -15.54 23.78 5.46
C LEU A 906 -14.97 23.52 6.86
N GLY A 907 -14.37 22.33 7.01
CA GLY A 907 -13.74 21.88 8.25
C GLY A 907 -14.73 21.49 9.34
N ASN A 908 -16.00 21.19 9.03
CA ASN A 908 -16.96 20.71 10.03
C ASN A 908 -16.74 19.23 10.41
N ALA A 909 -17.23 18.82 11.58
CA ALA A 909 -17.12 17.46 12.10
C ALA A 909 -18.48 16.93 12.55
N ALA A 910 -18.77 15.65 12.26
CA ALA A 910 -20.01 14.99 12.65
C ALA A 910 -19.85 13.51 12.99
N LEU A 911 -20.44 13.06 14.08
CA LEU A 911 -20.74 11.66 14.32
C LEU A 911 -22.02 11.27 13.59
N GLU A 912 -22.08 10.04 13.08
CA GLU A 912 -23.30 9.49 12.47
C GLU A 912 -24.35 9.08 13.51
N SER A 913 -23.89 8.70 14.70
CA SER A 913 -24.75 8.31 15.80
C SER A 913 -24.17 8.78 17.14
N LEU A 914 -25.06 9.27 17.99
CA LEU A 914 -24.77 9.67 19.37
C LEU A 914 -25.08 8.56 20.38
N THR A 915 -25.42 7.36 19.93
CA THR A 915 -25.75 6.23 20.81
C THR A 915 -24.57 5.32 21.09
N ASP A 916 -23.41 5.55 20.46
CA ASP A 916 -22.18 4.78 20.66
C ASP A 916 -21.23 5.55 21.60
N PRO A 917 -21.10 5.15 22.88
CA PRO A 917 -20.22 5.80 23.84
C PRO A 917 -18.74 5.72 23.44
N GLY A 918 -18.35 4.68 22.71
CA GLY A 918 -17.00 4.53 22.19
C GLY A 918 -16.68 5.61 21.16
N ARG A 919 -17.60 5.87 20.22
CA ARG A 919 -17.43 6.95 19.23
C ARG A 919 -17.52 8.33 19.86
N LEU A 920 -18.43 8.53 20.82
CA LEU A 920 -18.60 9.80 21.55
C LEU A 920 -17.37 10.23 22.34
N SER A 921 -16.53 9.29 22.78
CA SER A 921 -15.33 9.58 23.58
C SER A 921 -14.07 9.81 22.75
N ARG A 922 -14.16 9.71 21.41
CA ARG A 922 -13.03 9.83 20.49
C ARG A 922 -13.25 11.00 19.54
N PRO A 923 -12.20 11.73 19.17
CA PRO A 923 -12.37 12.88 18.30
C PRO A 923 -12.94 12.49 16.93
N THR A 924 -13.75 13.37 16.37
CA THR A 924 -14.00 13.51 14.93
C THR A 924 -13.56 14.91 14.57
N ALA A 925 -12.70 15.05 13.58
CA ALA A 925 -12.06 16.34 13.30
C ALA A 925 -12.25 16.79 11.85
N GLY A 926 -12.60 18.05 11.67
CA GLY A 926 -12.55 18.70 10.37
C GLY A 926 -11.66 19.93 10.42
N ILE A 927 -10.85 20.14 9.40
CA ILE A 927 -9.89 21.24 9.32
C ILE A 927 -9.96 21.87 7.94
N PHE A 928 -10.26 23.16 7.91
CA PHE A 928 -10.24 23.99 6.71
C PHE A 928 -9.23 25.11 6.90
N LEU A 929 -8.27 25.22 5.99
CA LEU A 929 -7.25 26.27 6.00
C LEU A 929 -7.27 26.93 4.64
N ASP A 930 -7.38 28.25 4.63
CA ASP A 930 -7.18 29.08 3.45
C ASP A 930 -6.20 30.19 3.82
N ARG A 931 -5.22 30.41 2.94
CA ARG A 931 -4.19 31.42 3.16
C ARG A 931 -3.96 32.29 1.93
N GLY A 932 -4.67 33.40 1.86
CA GLY A 932 -4.24 34.60 1.15
C GLY A 932 -5.18 34.92 0.02
N GLY A 933 -5.29 36.20 -0.32
CA GLY A 933 -6.24 36.69 -1.32
C GLY A 933 -7.62 36.98 -0.74
N ARG A 934 -8.65 37.03 -1.59
CA ARG A 934 -10.00 37.49 -1.24
C ARG A 934 -11.10 36.53 -1.68
N ASP A 935 -11.54 35.73 -0.73
CA ASP A 935 -12.34 34.55 -0.98
C ASP A 935 -13.84 34.77 -0.85
N SER A 936 -14.58 33.92 -1.53
CA SER A 936 -16.04 33.95 -1.55
C SER A 936 -16.65 32.64 -1.10
N PHE A 937 -17.51 32.72 -0.09
CA PHE A 937 -18.18 31.58 0.52
C PHE A 937 -19.68 31.61 0.19
N ARG A 938 -20.21 30.51 -0.35
CA ARG A 938 -21.65 30.28 -0.51
C ARG A 938 -22.08 29.09 0.34
N GLN A 939 -22.96 29.36 1.30
CA GLN A 939 -23.56 28.34 2.16
C GLN A 939 -25.09 28.34 2.03
N GLY A 940 -25.70 27.14 2.07
CA GLY A 940 -27.14 26.96 1.88
C GLY A 940 -28.00 27.22 3.12
N THR A 941 -27.41 27.21 4.32
CA THR A 941 -28.13 27.38 5.59
C THR A 941 -27.33 28.23 6.57
N THR A 942 -28.00 29.16 7.26
CA THR A 942 -27.40 30.01 8.30
C THR A 942 -27.12 29.19 9.57
N THR A 943 -25.86 28.83 9.81
CA THR A 943 -25.36 28.41 11.12
C THR A 943 -25.11 29.63 12.02
N ALA A 944 -24.90 29.42 13.32
CA ALA A 944 -24.63 30.51 14.28
C ALA A 944 -23.27 31.20 14.06
N VAL A 945 -22.34 30.56 13.34
CA VAL A 945 -21.02 31.08 12.97
C VAL A 945 -20.84 30.84 11.47
N THR A 946 -20.80 31.93 10.70
CA THR A 946 -20.68 31.89 9.23
C THR A 946 -19.21 31.98 8.81
N PRO A 947 -18.65 30.94 8.15
CA PRO A 947 -17.40 31.03 7.41
C PRO A 947 -17.41 32.21 6.42
N MET A 948 -16.31 32.94 6.38
CA MET A 948 -16.11 34.10 5.50
C MET A 948 -14.63 34.46 5.43
N ASN A 949 -14.26 35.28 4.45
CA ASN A 949 -12.94 35.87 4.30
C ASN A 949 -12.43 36.54 5.59
N ASP A 950 -11.12 36.41 5.86
CA ASP A 950 -10.42 36.97 7.01
C ASP A 950 -11.03 36.58 8.37
N ARG A 951 -11.43 35.31 8.51
CA ARG A 951 -12.09 34.83 9.73
C ARG A 951 -11.61 33.45 10.13
N ALA A 952 -11.50 33.24 11.44
CA ALA A 952 -11.44 31.91 12.05
C ALA A 952 -12.80 31.52 12.64
N TRP A 953 -13.15 30.23 12.55
CA TRP A 953 -14.40 29.67 13.05
C TRP A 953 -14.22 28.26 13.61
N THR A 954 -15.20 27.83 14.41
CA THR A 954 -15.35 26.42 14.79
C THR A 954 -16.76 25.95 14.50
N GLN A 955 -16.89 24.65 14.19
CA GLN A 955 -18.15 24.03 13.81
C GLN A 955 -18.27 22.61 14.39
N ARG A 956 -19.51 22.20 14.60
CA ARG A 956 -19.93 20.83 14.94
C ARG A 956 -21.41 20.68 14.63
N ILE A 957 -21.86 19.46 14.34
CA ILE A 957 -23.27 19.19 14.04
C ILE A 957 -24.06 18.97 15.33
N HIS A 958 -23.49 18.26 16.30
CA HIS A 958 -24.15 17.88 17.54
C HIS A 958 -23.51 18.61 18.74
N PRO A 959 -24.16 19.64 19.31
CA PRO A 959 -23.66 20.36 20.48
C PRO A 959 -23.36 19.46 21.69
N GLU A 960 -24.10 18.36 21.82
CA GLU A 960 -23.96 17.33 22.85
C GLU A 960 -22.77 16.38 22.65
N ALA A 961 -22.13 16.41 21.47
CA ALA A 961 -20.95 15.62 21.15
C ALA A 961 -19.68 16.48 21.26
N PRO A 962 -19.06 16.60 22.44
CA PRO A 962 -17.80 17.33 22.58
C PRO A 962 -16.63 16.63 21.88
N SER A 963 -16.80 15.46 21.30
CA SER A 963 -15.83 14.81 20.42
C SER A 963 -15.79 15.42 19.02
N GLU A 964 -16.85 16.09 18.58
CA GLU A 964 -16.87 16.79 17.30
C GLU A 964 -16.08 18.09 17.39
N ARG A 965 -15.07 18.21 16.52
CA ARG A 965 -14.10 19.29 16.51
C ARG A 965 -13.84 19.75 15.08
N GLY A 966 -14.67 20.68 14.62
CA GLY A 966 -14.45 21.35 13.36
C GLY A 966 -13.75 22.69 13.54
N PHE A 967 -12.72 22.93 12.75
CA PHE A 967 -11.93 24.15 12.71
C PHE A 967 -11.89 24.68 11.29
N GLY A 968 -12.00 26.00 11.15
CA GLY A 968 -11.65 26.63 9.89
C GLY A 968 -11.07 28.01 10.08
N VAL A 969 -10.22 28.40 9.14
CA VAL A 969 -9.67 29.74 9.07
C VAL A 969 -9.42 30.12 7.63
N ASP A 970 -9.59 31.41 7.39
CA ASP A 970 -9.22 32.11 6.18
C ASP A 970 -8.46 33.36 6.61
N VAL A 971 -7.33 33.63 5.96
CA VAL A 971 -6.52 34.82 6.19
C VAL A 971 -6.05 35.41 4.87
N SER A 972 -6.34 36.68 4.58
CA SER A 972 -5.83 37.34 3.37
C SER A 972 -4.31 37.60 3.38
N SER A 973 -3.60 37.25 4.47
CA SER A 973 -2.16 37.46 4.62
C SER A 973 -1.34 36.19 4.32
N THR A 974 -0.30 36.33 3.51
CA THR A 974 0.65 35.25 3.20
C THR A 974 1.87 35.20 4.13
N THR A 975 1.92 36.05 5.17
CA THR A 975 3.10 36.17 6.05
C THR A 975 3.34 34.95 6.95
N GLN A 976 2.34 34.08 7.12
CA GLN A 976 2.40 32.88 7.96
C GLN A 976 2.49 31.63 7.07
N GLY A 977 3.18 30.60 7.55
CA GLY A 977 3.12 29.26 6.94
C GLY A 977 1.78 28.58 7.26
N LEU A 978 1.46 27.52 6.52
CA LEU A 978 0.24 26.73 6.73
C LEU A 978 0.31 25.90 8.04
N TRP A 979 1.34 25.07 8.22
CA TRP A 979 1.59 24.25 9.43
C TRP A 979 3.06 23.91 9.67
#